data_AF-A0A921MMQ5-F1
#
_entry.id   AF-A0A921MMQ5-F1
#
_cell.length_a   1.000
_cell.length_b   1.000
_cell.length_c   1.000
_cell.angle_alpha   90.00
_cell.angle_beta   90.00
_cell.angle_gamma   90.00
#
_symmetry.space_group_name_H-M   'P 1'
#
loop_
_entity.id
_entity.type
_entity.pdbx_description
1 polymer ?
#
loop_
_entity_poly.entity_id
_entity_poly.type
_entity_poly.pdbx_seq_one_letter_code
_entity_poly.pdbx_strand_id
1 'polypeptide(L)'
;MNRQPSAPGAAQFYDRFGPFLLAGLAAVIMALVLFSGGGAGLSNNGDFGRVLSTNSLDYAESTGSFAYEDTFRMVFQGDSAGEKLWNLLFNLDNTAAYPSIHLVFVRASLAGNLALNVLTGQSLDTYHIQVLGLIYLLCYAGLLLLLFRSFKLPSLWCDLLAKLAVLLVLCDEGYITYFNSLYSEPVQMLGLLSMAVFGLRLLSRRGSPGWNAGWYFLSCVVYGWSKFINLPAAALCALGMGAVLFLRAEKKYRKWLCGGAAACVAVLGAVYLSLPGWMDYETNYNAVFYGVLKDTTPEQTEQYLSDLGLPDYMAEYANSNYYMDRAAPARESEQFRADFSQVSKFDLLFFYLSHPGYYLEKLDVAMAHTGFIRPYYLSNLDGTHPRLTFAGRFGGWSWLRSQLPVNTWLAAGLITAAGCWALWRAAAGRKGAGRDKRSAALLVLTLLGAMAYQFLIPTVTNGEGDLAKHMFAFAQFIDLLLLLLLAWLGYRLSVPERAGRPAAVLAGGTAGALCLLLAVPAGISLVRERLPHDNLEAGAYVQLGVWEGESLLWQAVEQQEDGSWLLLAAEAVDSRPFDRDGDLGSSRWSDSDLRAWLNGDFLTSAFDQSEQEMLVTGSHRVLLSIADRSLADSGFNDFFAFHVPAYSDRGMEEAVAMDCTDAVRLPDIGLMASLSRAGLLSGPPCWMDTPYFNNGSMVRILGADGYFYMRDAADTWGVRPVVTLAAGTELTGSGSVGDPFIPEP
;
A
#
# COMPACT_ATOMS: atom_id res chain seq x y z
N MET A 1 -57.69 16.55 4.83
CA MET A 1 -56.40 17.00 5.40
C MET A 1 -55.81 15.85 6.20
N ASN A 2 -55.00 14.99 5.57
CA ASN A 2 -54.19 14.01 6.30
C ASN A 2 -52.92 14.70 6.79
N ARG A 3 -52.85 15.01 8.09
CA ARG A 3 -51.60 15.47 8.73
C ARG A 3 -50.59 14.32 8.64
N GLN A 4 -49.50 14.53 7.92
CA GLN A 4 -48.32 13.66 8.06
C GLN A 4 -47.84 13.74 9.51
N PRO A 5 -47.46 12.60 10.14
CA PRO A 5 -46.88 12.63 11.47
C PRO A 5 -45.55 13.41 11.40
N SER A 6 -45.42 14.41 12.26
CA SER A 6 -44.17 15.16 12.45
C SER A 6 -43.05 14.16 12.76
N ALA A 7 -41.99 14.14 11.94
CA ALA A 7 -40.82 13.32 12.20
C ALA A 7 -40.32 13.58 13.64
N PRO A 8 -39.96 12.54 14.43
CA PRO A 8 -39.53 12.71 15.81
C PRO A 8 -38.37 13.70 15.90
N GLY A 9 -38.31 14.50 16.97
CA GLY A 9 -37.36 15.63 17.10
C GLY A 9 -35.90 15.27 16.79
N ALA A 10 -35.48 14.04 17.07
CA ALA A 10 -34.14 13.53 16.76
C ALA A 10 -33.83 13.49 15.25
N ALA A 11 -34.78 13.09 14.39
CA ALA A 11 -34.57 13.02 12.95
C ALA A 11 -34.42 14.42 12.32
N GLN A 12 -35.22 15.39 12.80
CA GLN A 12 -35.11 16.78 12.34
C GLN A 12 -33.80 17.43 12.80
N PHE A 13 -33.37 17.13 14.03
CA PHE A 13 -32.06 17.56 14.54
C PHE A 13 -30.92 17.00 13.68
N TYR A 14 -30.92 15.69 13.44
CA TYR A 14 -29.91 15.04 12.61
C TYR A 14 -29.89 15.58 11.18
N ASP A 15 -31.05 15.83 10.57
CA ASP A 15 -31.11 16.40 9.22
C ASP A 15 -30.46 17.77 9.11
N ARG A 16 -30.58 18.58 10.16
CA ARG A 16 -30.04 19.94 10.20
C ARG A 16 -28.57 19.98 10.60
N PHE A 17 -28.21 19.24 11.65
CA PHE A 17 -26.90 19.33 12.31
C PHE A 17 -26.00 18.12 12.08
N GLY A 18 -26.55 16.95 11.72
CA GLY A 18 -25.81 15.70 11.54
C GLY A 18 -24.60 15.82 10.61
N PRO A 19 -24.71 16.40 9.40
CA PRO A 19 -23.54 16.61 8.53
C PRO A 19 -22.43 17.44 9.17
N PHE A 20 -22.77 18.46 9.97
CA PHE A 20 -21.79 19.29 10.67
C PHE A 20 -21.14 18.54 11.84
N LEU A 21 -21.94 17.81 12.62
CA LEU A 21 -21.44 16.99 13.73
C LEU A 21 -20.50 15.90 13.23
N LEU A 22 -20.86 15.22 12.12
CA LEU A 22 -20.03 14.17 11.53
C LEU A 22 -18.73 14.71 10.92
N ALA A 23 -18.78 15.88 10.27
CA ALA A 23 -17.56 16.53 9.77
C ALA A 23 -16.66 17.05 10.90
N GLY A 24 -17.26 17.58 11.98
CA GLY A 24 -16.53 17.95 13.19
C GLY A 24 -15.88 16.75 13.87
N LEU A 25 -16.62 15.63 13.97
CA LEU A 25 -16.07 14.36 14.44
C LEU A 25 -14.90 13.88 13.56
N ALA A 26 -15.03 13.97 12.23
CA ALA A 26 -13.94 13.65 11.31
C ALA A 26 -12.70 14.50 11.59
N ALA A 27 -12.86 15.81 11.76
CA ALA A 27 -11.76 16.73 12.07
C ALA A 27 -11.09 16.37 13.41
N VAL A 28 -11.86 16.01 14.43
CA VAL A 28 -11.33 15.57 15.73
C VAL A 28 -10.56 14.25 15.58
N ILE A 29 -11.11 13.26 14.88
CA ILE A 29 -10.43 11.98 14.62
C ILE A 29 -9.11 12.22 13.91
N MET A 30 -9.11 12.96 12.80
CA MET A 30 -7.89 13.26 12.04
C MET A 30 -6.85 14.02 12.89
N ALA A 31 -7.29 14.96 13.73
CA ALA A 31 -6.40 15.69 14.64
C ALA A 31 -5.78 14.76 15.70
N LEU A 32 -6.55 13.82 16.24
CA LEU A 32 -6.04 12.82 17.17
C LEU A 32 -5.04 11.87 16.50
N VAL A 33 -5.27 11.46 15.25
CA VAL A 33 -4.30 10.67 14.48
C VAL A 33 -3.00 11.44 14.32
N LEU A 34 -3.07 12.68 13.82
CA LEU A 34 -1.90 13.46 13.39
C LEU A 34 -1.11 14.11 14.53
N PHE A 35 -1.76 14.56 15.59
CA PHE A 35 -1.16 15.50 16.54
C PHE A 35 -1.10 14.98 17.98
N SER A 36 -1.67 13.81 18.29
CA SER A 36 -1.53 13.22 19.63
C SER A 36 -0.12 12.65 19.86
N GLY A 37 0.31 12.55 21.12
CA GLY A 37 1.50 11.80 21.54
C GLY A 37 2.76 12.06 20.71
N GLY A 38 3.19 13.32 20.56
CA GLY A 38 4.38 13.69 19.77
C GLY A 38 4.13 13.91 18.28
N GLY A 39 2.92 13.61 17.79
CA GLY A 39 2.58 13.67 16.37
C GLY A 39 2.74 12.33 15.66
N ALA A 40 2.20 12.22 14.46
CA ALA A 40 2.41 11.09 13.56
C ALA A 40 2.37 11.57 12.10
N GLY A 41 3.22 10.98 11.26
CA GLY A 41 3.33 11.33 9.84
C GLY A 41 3.84 10.18 8.99
N LEU A 42 4.57 10.48 7.92
CA LEU A 42 5.30 9.45 7.16
C LEU A 42 6.78 9.83 7.05
N SER A 43 7.65 8.85 7.30
CA SER A 43 9.09 8.99 7.10
C SER A 43 9.46 9.24 5.63
N ASN A 44 10.63 9.80 5.39
CA ASN A 44 11.17 10.03 4.06
C ASN A 44 11.64 8.71 3.39
N ASN A 45 11.28 8.51 2.13
CA ASN A 45 11.75 7.41 1.26
C ASN A 45 12.80 7.87 0.22
N GLY A 46 13.30 9.10 0.33
CA GLY A 46 14.14 9.76 -0.65
C GLY A 46 13.42 10.83 -1.48
N ASP A 47 12.08 10.89 -1.45
CA ASP A 47 11.32 11.88 -2.22
C ASP A 47 11.25 13.27 -1.59
N PHE A 48 11.60 13.46 -0.31
CA PHE A 48 11.43 14.79 0.29
C PHE A 48 12.37 15.84 -0.31
N GLY A 49 13.57 15.45 -0.73
CA GLY A 49 14.58 16.38 -1.28
C GLY A 49 14.08 17.19 -2.49
N ARG A 50 13.33 16.57 -3.41
CA ARG A 50 12.76 17.27 -4.58
C ARG A 50 11.68 18.28 -4.18
N VAL A 51 10.95 18.03 -3.08
CA VAL A 51 9.93 18.96 -2.59
C VAL A 51 10.57 20.09 -1.81
N LEU A 52 11.55 19.80 -0.95
CA LEU A 52 12.27 20.79 -0.16
C LEU A 52 12.96 21.85 -1.05
N SER A 53 13.77 21.37 -2.01
CA SER A 53 14.55 22.20 -2.93
C SER A 53 13.69 23.10 -3.85
N THR A 54 12.46 22.69 -4.16
CA THR A 54 11.49 23.48 -4.95
C THR A 54 10.69 24.47 -4.09
N ASN A 55 10.66 24.31 -2.76
CA ASN A 55 9.82 25.08 -1.84
C ASN A 55 10.59 26.00 -0.88
N SER A 56 11.85 26.33 -1.18
CA SER A 56 12.68 27.14 -0.27
C SER A 56 12.74 26.53 1.13
N LEU A 57 12.81 25.21 1.20
CA LEU A 57 12.96 24.43 2.42
C LEU A 57 14.24 23.61 2.34
N ASP A 58 14.79 23.28 3.49
CA ASP A 58 15.94 22.39 3.66
C ASP A 58 15.73 21.51 4.90
N TYR A 59 16.55 20.48 5.06
CA TYR A 59 16.56 19.68 6.28
C TYR A 59 17.09 20.53 7.45
N ALA A 60 16.49 20.38 8.64
CA ALA A 60 17.00 21.00 9.86
C ALA A 60 18.17 20.15 10.41
N GLU A 61 17.86 18.92 10.83
CA GLU A 61 18.78 17.83 11.11
C GLU A 61 18.08 16.56 10.60
N SER A 62 18.64 15.85 9.62
CA SER A 62 17.96 14.65 9.11
C SER A 62 18.19 13.49 10.06
N THR A 63 17.10 12.85 10.50
CA THR A 63 17.14 11.64 11.34
C THR A 63 17.40 10.38 10.52
N GLY A 64 17.54 10.51 9.20
CA GLY A 64 17.69 9.40 8.27
C GLY A 64 16.37 8.69 7.95
N SER A 65 16.47 7.62 7.14
CA SER A 65 15.32 6.81 6.73
C SER A 65 14.67 6.10 7.92
N PHE A 66 13.38 5.73 7.77
CA PHE A 66 12.60 4.95 8.74
C PHE A 66 12.20 5.65 10.05
N ALA A 67 12.38 6.98 10.15
CA ALA A 67 11.83 7.81 11.21
C ALA A 67 11.02 8.97 10.62
N TYR A 68 9.93 9.35 11.28
CA TYR A 68 9.12 10.52 10.91
C TYR A 68 9.85 11.80 11.33
N GLU A 69 10.08 12.68 10.35
CA GLU A 69 10.63 14.03 10.56
C GLU A 69 9.49 15.04 10.54
N ASP A 70 9.40 15.84 11.61
CA ASP A 70 8.31 16.80 11.78
C ASP A 70 8.74 18.26 11.57
N THR A 71 10.04 18.52 11.65
CA THR A 71 10.64 19.84 11.62
C THR A 71 11.67 19.95 10.50
N PHE A 72 11.53 21.01 9.70
CA PHE A 72 12.43 21.37 8.60
C PHE A 72 12.86 22.84 8.75
N ARG A 73 13.67 23.32 7.81
CA ARG A 73 14.17 24.70 7.80
C ARG A 73 13.66 25.49 6.61
N MET A 74 13.14 26.69 6.84
CA MET A 74 12.84 27.67 5.80
C MET A 74 14.09 28.42 5.37
N VAL A 75 14.31 28.46 4.06
CA VAL A 75 15.46 29.14 3.45
C VAL A 75 15.03 30.52 2.98
N PHE A 76 15.52 31.56 3.65
CA PHE A 76 15.29 32.95 3.27
C PHE A 76 16.38 33.46 2.33
N GLN A 77 15.98 33.96 1.15
CA GLN A 77 16.88 34.53 0.14
C GLN A 77 16.54 35.98 -0.14
N GLY A 78 17.55 36.86 -0.25
CA GLY A 78 17.38 38.29 -0.52
C GLY A 78 17.95 39.18 0.58
N ASP A 79 18.11 40.46 0.27
CA ASP A 79 18.82 41.42 1.14
C ASP A 79 17.87 42.11 2.13
N SER A 80 16.63 42.32 1.72
CA SER A 80 15.60 42.96 2.55
C SER A 80 14.58 41.97 3.12
N ALA A 81 13.90 42.33 4.22
CA ALA A 81 12.85 41.49 4.80
C ALA A 81 11.67 41.24 3.83
N GLY A 82 11.31 42.24 3.02
CA GLY A 82 10.25 42.10 2.02
C GLY A 82 10.63 41.17 0.87
N GLU A 83 11.89 41.25 0.41
CA GLU A 83 12.42 40.36 -0.62
C GLU A 83 12.54 38.91 -0.11
N LYS A 84 13.02 38.71 1.12
CA LYS A 84 13.03 37.41 1.79
C LYS A 84 11.65 36.77 1.85
N LEU A 85 10.62 37.55 2.21
CA LEU A 85 9.24 37.07 2.24
C LEU A 85 8.71 36.74 0.84
N TRP A 86 8.99 37.59 -0.14
CA TRP A 86 8.57 37.37 -1.52
C TRP A 86 9.19 36.08 -2.09
N ASN A 87 10.51 35.92 -1.94
CA ASN A 87 11.22 34.75 -2.42
C ASN A 87 10.78 33.47 -1.69
N LEU A 88 10.54 33.53 -0.38
CA LEU A 88 10.03 32.40 0.37
C LEU A 88 8.65 31.92 -0.10
N LEU A 89 7.77 32.81 -0.58
CA LEU A 89 6.40 32.43 -0.95
C LEU A 89 6.19 32.23 -2.45
N PHE A 90 6.99 32.89 -3.29
CA PHE A 90 6.73 33.00 -4.72
C PHE A 90 7.94 32.69 -5.61
N ASN A 91 9.08 32.25 -5.05
CA ASN A 91 10.21 31.80 -5.86
C ASN A 91 9.82 30.57 -6.71
N LEU A 92 10.25 30.57 -7.97
CA LEU A 92 10.05 29.51 -8.95
C LEU A 92 11.34 28.73 -9.28
N ASP A 93 12.42 28.98 -8.54
CA ASP A 93 13.65 28.20 -8.66
C ASP A 93 13.35 26.71 -8.45
N ASN A 94 13.95 25.87 -9.29
CA ASN A 94 13.77 24.42 -9.29
C ASN A 94 12.32 23.93 -9.49
N THR A 95 11.33 24.78 -9.77
CA THR A 95 9.96 24.29 -10.05
C THR A 95 9.87 23.49 -11.33
N ALA A 96 10.79 23.73 -12.27
CA ALA A 96 10.92 22.91 -13.47
C ALA A 96 11.29 21.46 -13.13
N ALA A 97 12.00 21.19 -12.03
CA ALA A 97 12.37 19.83 -11.63
C ALA A 97 11.18 19.03 -11.06
N TYR A 98 10.23 19.71 -10.41
CA TYR A 98 9.03 19.09 -9.84
C TYR A 98 7.79 20.01 -9.96
N PRO A 99 7.19 20.13 -11.15
CA PRO A 99 6.08 21.05 -11.41
C PRO A 99 4.75 20.46 -10.93
N SER A 100 4.58 20.25 -9.63
CA SER A 100 3.35 19.71 -9.02
C SER A 100 2.50 20.81 -8.39
N ILE A 101 1.16 20.67 -8.47
CA ILE A 101 0.22 21.55 -7.75
C ILE A 101 0.38 21.44 -6.22
N HIS A 102 1.08 20.41 -5.73
CA HIS A 102 1.49 20.27 -4.34
C HIS A 102 2.21 21.51 -3.80
N LEU A 103 3.02 22.18 -4.64
CA LEU A 103 3.72 23.44 -4.32
C LEU A 103 2.78 24.48 -3.70
N VAL A 104 1.55 24.61 -4.18
CA VAL A 104 0.59 25.61 -3.68
C VAL A 104 0.26 25.39 -2.20
N PHE A 105 0.14 24.14 -1.79
CA PHE A 105 -0.17 23.79 -0.39
C PHE A 105 1.05 23.99 0.51
N VAL A 106 2.24 23.60 0.04
CA VAL A 106 3.50 23.82 0.78
C VAL A 106 3.80 25.31 0.93
N ARG A 107 3.62 26.13 -0.11
CA ARG A 107 3.80 27.59 0.00
C ARG A 107 2.76 28.23 0.94
N ALA A 108 1.53 27.71 0.97
CA ALA A 108 0.53 28.15 1.93
C ALA A 108 0.92 27.78 3.38
N SER A 109 1.51 26.60 3.61
CA SER A 109 1.99 26.21 4.94
C SER A 109 3.24 26.98 5.37
N LEU A 110 4.09 27.47 4.45
CA LEU A 110 5.18 28.40 4.79
C LEU A 110 4.63 29.68 5.43
N ALA A 111 3.61 30.30 4.83
CA ALA A 111 2.97 31.47 5.39
C ALA A 111 2.33 31.19 6.76
N GLY A 112 1.70 30.01 6.91
CA GLY A 112 1.16 29.54 8.18
C GLY A 112 2.25 29.36 9.26
N ASN A 113 3.41 28.80 8.89
CA ASN A 113 4.55 28.62 9.77
C ASN A 113 5.15 29.95 10.21
N LEU A 114 5.31 30.92 9.30
CA LEU A 114 5.76 32.28 9.68
C LEU A 114 4.82 32.90 10.72
N ALA A 115 3.50 32.80 10.51
CA ALA A 115 2.53 33.31 11.46
C ALA A 115 2.63 32.57 12.81
N LEU A 116 2.76 31.24 12.79
CA LEU A 116 2.94 30.43 13.98
C LEU A 116 4.19 30.84 14.77
N ASN A 117 5.34 30.95 14.10
CA ASN A 117 6.62 31.28 14.73
C ASN A 117 6.62 32.68 15.34
N VAL A 118 5.99 33.66 14.67
CA VAL A 118 5.80 35.00 15.23
C VAL A 118 4.92 34.97 16.49
N LEU A 119 3.85 34.18 16.48
CA LEU A 119 2.93 34.06 17.63
C LEU A 119 3.54 33.31 18.81
N THR A 120 4.38 32.31 18.56
CA THR A 120 5.01 31.46 19.59
C THR A 120 6.37 31.97 20.04
N GLY A 121 6.97 32.94 19.33
CA GLY A 121 8.32 33.42 19.59
C GLY A 121 9.42 32.43 19.20
N GLN A 122 9.10 31.42 18.37
CA GLN A 122 10.08 30.48 17.82
C GLN A 122 10.91 31.12 16.71
N SER A 123 12.00 30.44 16.31
CA SER A 123 12.83 30.92 15.20
C SER A 123 12.00 31.01 13.92
N LEU A 124 12.16 32.11 13.18
CA LEU A 124 11.40 32.35 11.95
C LEU A 124 11.74 31.35 10.84
N ASP A 125 12.89 30.68 10.91
CA ASP A 125 13.30 29.65 9.96
C ASP A 125 12.85 28.23 10.31
N THR A 126 12.16 28.01 11.43
CA THR A 126 11.64 26.68 11.78
C THR A 126 10.37 26.38 11.00
N TYR A 127 10.33 25.28 10.25
CA TYR A 127 9.14 24.82 9.55
C TYR A 127 8.57 23.56 10.21
N HIS A 128 7.34 23.64 10.70
CA HIS A 128 6.58 22.54 11.26
C HIS A 128 5.66 21.93 10.19
N ILE A 129 5.84 20.65 9.88
CA ILE A 129 5.01 19.94 8.89
C ILE A 129 3.55 19.86 9.30
N GLN A 130 3.26 19.94 10.61
CA GLN A 130 1.92 19.90 11.18
C GLN A 130 1.03 21.05 10.69
N VAL A 131 1.61 22.19 10.32
CA VAL A 131 0.86 23.30 9.70
C VAL A 131 0.33 22.90 8.32
N LEU A 132 1.13 22.18 7.53
CA LEU A 132 0.69 21.61 6.26
C LEU A 132 -0.40 20.55 6.49
N GLY A 133 -0.20 19.67 7.48
CA GLY A 133 -1.19 18.67 7.87
C GLY A 133 -2.52 19.28 8.31
N LEU A 134 -2.50 20.41 9.02
CA LEU A 134 -3.70 21.16 9.41
C LEU A 134 -4.45 21.72 8.19
N ILE A 135 -3.74 22.26 7.19
CA ILE A 135 -4.37 22.74 5.94
C ILE A 135 -5.10 21.59 5.25
N TYR A 136 -4.43 20.43 5.09
CA TYR A 136 -5.06 19.25 4.49
C TYR A 136 -6.27 18.76 5.29
N LEU A 137 -6.15 18.69 6.62
CA LEU A 137 -7.23 18.30 7.51
C LEU A 137 -8.46 19.19 7.33
N LEU A 138 -8.29 20.51 7.30
CA LEU A 138 -9.39 21.47 7.15
C LEU A 138 -10.06 21.34 5.78
N CYS A 139 -9.28 21.20 4.71
CA CYS A 139 -9.80 20.95 3.36
C CYS A 139 -10.57 19.62 3.30
N TYR A 140 -10.02 18.55 3.87
CA TYR A 140 -10.61 17.22 3.87
C TYR A 140 -11.91 17.18 4.68
N ALA A 141 -11.93 17.75 5.89
CA ALA A 141 -13.13 17.88 6.72
C ALA A 141 -14.23 18.71 6.01
N GLY A 142 -13.85 19.78 5.30
CA GLY A 142 -14.76 20.57 4.47
C GLY A 142 -15.38 19.75 3.33
N LEU A 143 -14.60 18.91 2.65
CA LEU A 143 -15.11 17.99 1.63
C LEU A 143 -16.02 16.91 2.22
N LEU A 144 -15.70 16.35 3.39
CA LEU A 144 -16.58 15.40 4.09
C LEU A 144 -17.91 16.04 4.50
N LEU A 145 -17.89 17.28 4.99
CA LEU A 145 -19.12 18.05 5.23
C LEU A 145 -19.96 18.17 3.96
N LEU A 146 -19.33 18.54 2.84
CA LEU A 146 -20.02 18.62 1.55
C LEU A 146 -20.54 17.25 1.10
N LEU A 147 -19.77 16.17 1.28
CA LEU A 147 -20.19 14.80 0.97
C LEU A 147 -21.44 14.40 1.76
N PHE A 148 -21.43 14.61 3.08
CA PHE A 148 -22.57 14.29 3.94
C PHE A 148 -23.82 15.12 3.64
N ARG A 149 -23.65 16.32 3.08
CA ARG A 149 -24.73 17.15 2.54
C ARG A 149 -25.13 16.79 1.11
N SER A 150 -24.43 15.86 0.45
CA SER A 150 -24.66 15.51 -0.96
C SER A 150 -25.54 14.28 -1.15
N PHE A 151 -25.69 13.43 -0.14
CA PHE A 151 -26.70 12.36 -0.14
C PHE A 151 -27.53 12.34 1.14
N LYS A 152 -28.60 11.54 1.13
CA LYS A 152 -29.41 11.18 2.30
C LYS A 152 -30.13 9.87 2.01
N LEU A 153 -30.02 8.87 2.90
CA LEU A 153 -30.77 7.62 2.79
C LEU A 153 -32.16 7.74 3.47
N PRO A 154 -33.15 6.92 3.07
CA PRO A 154 -34.51 7.02 3.61
C PRO A 154 -34.61 6.68 5.10
N SER A 155 -33.83 5.70 5.58
CA SER A 155 -33.73 5.38 7.00
C SER A 155 -32.65 6.20 7.67
N LEU A 156 -32.97 6.80 8.83
CA LEU A 156 -32.01 7.52 9.67
C LEU A 156 -30.80 6.65 10.04
N TRP A 157 -31.04 5.41 10.46
CA TRP A 157 -29.99 4.49 10.90
C TRP A 157 -29.10 4.07 9.74
N CYS A 158 -29.68 3.72 8.58
CA CYS A 158 -28.88 3.39 7.41
C CYS A 158 -28.06 4.59 6.92
N ASP A 159 -28.63 5.79 6.96
CA ASP A 159 -27.90 7.02 6.60
C ASP A 159 -26.73 7.29 7.54
N LEU A 160 -26.95 7.18 8.85
CA LEU A 160 -25.91 7.35 9.87
C LEU A 160 -24.82 6.28 9.70
N LEU A 161 -25.18 5.00 9.58
CA LEU A 161 -24.22 3.91 9.40
C LEU A 161 -23.39 4.09 8.13
N ALA A 162 -24.00 4.48 7.00
CA ALA A 162 -23.26 4.75 5.78
C ALA A 162 -22.25 5.90 5.94
N LYS A 163 -22.61 6.95 6.68
CA LYS A 163 -21.69 8.07 6.96
C LYS A 163 -20.62 7.73 7.98
N LEU A 164 -20.92 6.90 8.98
CA LEU A 164 -19.93 6.38 9.91
C LEU A 164 -18.94 5.45 9.20
N ALA A 165 -19.39 4.63 8.24
CA ALA A 165 -18.50 3.84 7.40
C ALA A 165 -17.56 4.73 6.57
N VAL A 166 -18.06 5.85 6.02
CA VAL A 166 -17.21 6.85 5.36
C VAL A 166 -16.13 7.38 6.32
N LEU A 167 -16.46 7.67 7.59
CA LEU A 167 -15.47 8.10 8.57
C LEU A 167 -14.46 7.00 8.89
N LEU A 168 -14.91 5.76 9.13
CA LEU A 168 -14.06 4.62 9.43
C LEU A 168 -13.01 4.39 8.33
N VAL A 169 -13.42 4.47 7.06
CA VAL A 169 -12.55 4.22 5.90
C VAL A 169 -11.68 5.43 5.58
N LEU A 170 -12.27 6.62 5.45
CA LEU A 170 -11.56 7.80 4.92
C LEU A 170 -10.77 8.58 5.98
N CYS A 171 -11.02 8.34 7.28
CA CYS A 171 -10.24 8.93 8.37
C CYS A 171 -9.24 7.94 8.99
N ASP A 172 -9.06 6.77 8.37
CA ASP A 172 -8.08 5.77 8.80
C ASP A 172 -6.64 6.30 8.73
N GLU A 173 -5.78 5.91 9.67
CA GLU A 173 -4.38 6.36 9.69
C GLU A 173 -3.62 6.07 8.40
N GLY A 174 -3.91 4.98 7.69
CA GLY A 174 -3.27 4.65 6.41
C GLY A 174 -3.44 5.76 5.37
N TYR A 175 -4.53 6.52 5.46
CA TYR A 175 -4.77 7.71 4.65
C TYR A 175 -4.29 8.99 5.31
N ILE A 176 -4.56 9.15 6.60
CA ILE A 176 -4.42 10.43 7.27
C ILE A 176 -2.95 10.75 7.56
N THR A 177 -2.08 9.79 7.87
CA THR A 177 -0.67 10.08 8.21
C THR A 177 0.11 10.72 7.06
N TYR A 178 -0.34 10.55 5.80
CA TYR A 178 0.17 11.32 4.66
C TYR A 178 0.09 12.84 4.84
N PHE A 179 -0.84 13.34 5.66
CA PHE A 179 -1.03 14.79 5.82
C PHE A 179 0.16 15.46 6.51
N ASN A 180 0.84 14.73 7.41
CA ASN A 180 2.10 15.16 8.02
C ASN A 180 3.29 14.57 7.25
N SER A 181 3.39 14.88 5.96
CA SER A 181 4.51 14.49 5.10
C SER A 181 4.64 15.43 3.91
N LEU A 182 5.76 15.36 3.19
CA LEU A 182 5.97 16.11 1.95
C LEU A 182 5.57 15.30 0.70
N TYR A 183 4.81 14.22 0.87
CA TYR A 183 4.20 13.47 -0.24
C TYR A 183 3.05 14.24 -0.89
N SER A 184 2.78 14.00 -2.18
CA SER A 184 1.71 14.68 -2.91
C SER A 184 0.35 13.95 -2.83
N GLU A 185 0.35 12.76 -2.25
CA GLU A 185 -0.79 11.89 -1.98
C GLU A 185 -1.96 12.60 -1.24
N PRO A 186 -1.76 13.51 -0.26
CA PRO A 186 -2.85 14.30 0.33
C PRO A 186 -3.61 15.13 -0.72
N VAL A 187 -2.90 15.71 -1.70
CA VAL A 187 -3.52 16.51 -2.76
C VAL A 187 -4.25 15.62 -3.75
N GLN A 188 -3.72 14.43 -4.04
CA GLN A 188 -4.42 13.40 -4.80
C GLN A 188 -5.74 13.01 -4.10
N MET A 189 -5.70 12.76 -2.79
CA MET A 189 -6.88 12.43 -1.97
C MET A 189 -7.94 13.53 -2.04
N LEU A 190 -7.53 14.79 -1.85
CA LEU A 190 -8.43 15.95 -1.95
C LEU A 190 -9.04 16.05 -3.35
N GLY A 191 -8.24 15.88 -4.40
CA GLY A 191 -8.70 15.87 -5.80
C GLY A 191 -9.72 14.77 -6.08
N LEU A 192 -9.45 13.54 -5.68
CA LEU A 192 -10.34 12.40 -5.93
C LEU A 192 -11.65 12.52 -5.12
N LEU A 193 -11.57 12.89 -3.85
CA LEU A 193 -12.75 13.07 -3.00
C LEU A 193 -13.60 14.24 -3.50
N SER A 194 -12.99 15.35 -3.92
CA SER A 194 -13.73 16.47 -4.51
C SER A 194 -14.40 16.11 -5.84
N MET A 195 -13.74 15.34 -6.71
CA MET A 195 -14.36 14.77 -7.92
C MET A 195 -15.61 13.94 -7.55
N ALA A 196 -15.51 13.06 -6.56
CA ALA A 196 -16.63 12.23 -6.11
C ALA A 196 -17.78 13.09 -5.53
N VAL A 197 -17.47 14.08 -4.69
CA VAL A 197 -18.44 14.99 -4.07
C VAL A 197 -19.17 15.81 -5.12
N PHE A 198 -18.45 16.53 -5.97
CA PHE A 198 -19.08 17.40 -6.98
C PHE A 198 -19.78 16.59 -8.07
N GLY A 199 -19.22 15.43 -8.44
CA GLY A 199 -19.90 14.46 -9.31
C GLY A 199 -21.23 14.01 -8.73
N LEU A 200 -21.25 13.59 -7.45
CA LEU A 200 -22.48 13.18 -6.77
C LEU A 200 -23.51 14.32 -6.69
N ARG A 201 -23.08 15.55 -6.42
CA ARG A 201 -23.96 16.74 -6.39
C ARG A 201 -24.59 17.03 -7.75
N LEU A 202 -23.83 16.90 -8.83
CA LEU A 202 -24.32 17.02 -10.20
C LEU A 202 -25.35 15.93 -10.51
N LEU A 203 -25.06 14.67 -10.15
CA LEU A 203 -25.94 13.53 -10.41
C LEU A 203 -27.22 13.57 -9.56
N SER A 204 -27.14 14.07 -8.33
CA SER A 204 -28.25 14.25 -7.40
C SER A 204 -29.00 15.59 -7.56
N ARG A 205 -28.54 16.46 -8.46
CA ARG A 205 -29.07 17.81 -8.72
C ARG A 205 -29.14 18.68 -7.45
N ARG A 206 -28.14 18.58 -6.57
CA ARG A 206 -28.03 19.40 -5.35
C ARG A 206 -27.13 20.63 -5.59
N GLY A 207 -27.65 21.81 -5.28
CA GLY A 207 -26.92 23.08 -5.44
C GLY A 207 -26.87 23.57 -6.89
N SER A 208 -26.03 24.58 -7.17
CA SER A 208 -25.91 25.18 -8.49
C SER A 208 -25.15 24.26 -9.46
N PRO A 209 -25.74 23.86 -10.61
CA PRO A 209 -25.11 22.93 -11.54
C PRO A 209 -23.86 23.52 -12.20
N GLY A 210 -23.85 24.83 -12.52
CA GLY A 210 -22.68 25.49 -13.10
C GLY A 210 -21.50 25.54 -12.12
N TRP A 211 -21.78 25.86 -10.86
CA TRP A 211 -20.77 25.86 -9.79
C TRP A 211 -20.20 24.45 -9.56
N ASN A 212 -21.06 23.46 -9.38
CA ASN A 212 -20.61 22.08 -9.17
C ASN A 212 -19.82 21.54 -10.38
N ALA A 213 -20.20 21.92 -11.62
CA ALA A 213 -19.46 21.53 -12.82
C ALA A 213 -18.07 22.17 -12.87
N GLY A 214 -17.97 23.48 -12.58
CA GLY A 214 -16.68 24.18 -12.50
C GLY A 214 -15.75 23.54 -11.46
N TRP A 215 -16.27 23.28 -10.26
CA TRP A 215 -15.49 22.60 -9.22
C TRP A 215 -15.13 21.16 -9.57
N TYR A 216 -16.00 20.42 -10.25
CA TYR A 216 -15.68 19.08 -10.72
C TYR A 216 -14.48 19.11 -11.70
N PHE A 217 -14.49 20.00 -12.69
CA PHE A 217 -13.37 20.13 -13.63
C PHE A 217 -12.08 20.60 -12.95
N LEU A 218 -12.17 21.55 -12.02
CA LEU A 218 -11.04 21.96 -11.20
C LEU A 218 -10.50 20.77 -10.36
N SER A 219 -11.39 19.93 -9.82
CA SER A 219 -11.01 18.73 -9.07
C SER A 219 -10.26 17.74 -9.95
N CYS A 220 -10.66 17.57 -11.22
CA CYS A 220 -9.89 16.77 -12.19
C CYS A 220 -8.48 17.35 -12.41
N VAL A 221 -8.35 18.68 -12.56
CA VAL A 221 -7.03 19.33 -12.69
C VAL A 221 -6.17 19.07 -11.45
N VAL A 222 -6.71 19.28 -10.25
CA VAL A 222 -5.97 19.04 -8.99
C VAL A 222 -5.58 17.58 -8.85
N TYR A 223 -6.49 16.64 -9.13
CA TYR A 223 -6.19 15.20 -9.08
C TYR A 223 -5.09 14.80 -10.06
N GLY A 224 -5.21 15.20 -11.33
CA GLY A 224 -4.22 14.88 -12.36
C GLY A 224 -2.85 15.54 -12.10
N TRP A 225 -2.85 16.78 -11.62
CA TRP A 225 -1.62 17.55 -11.39
C TRP A 225 -0.95 17.27 -10.03
N SER A 226 -1.63 16.54 -9.12
CA SER A 226 -1.01 16.11 -7.86
C SER A 226 0.12 15.11 -8.06
N LYS A 227 -0.04 14.19 -9.02
CA LYS A 227 0.89 13.12 -9.38
C LYS A 227 0.73 12.79 -10.85
N PHE A 228 1.80 12.84 -11.63
CA PHE A 228 1.73 12.87 -13.09
C PHE A 228 1.10 11.62 -13.72
N ILE A 229 1.22 10.46 -13.07
CA ILE A 229 0.53 9.23 -13.49
C ILE A 229 -1.00 9.42 -13.50
N ASN A 230 -1.57 10.32 -12.69
CA ASN A 230 -3.01 10.55 -12.66
C ASN A 230 -3.54 11.39 -13.84
N LEU A 231 -2.67 12.01 -14.65
CA LEU A 231 -3.09 12.93 -15.72
C LEU A 231 -4.07 12.28 -16.72
N PRO A 232 -3.82 11.07 -17.27
CA PRO A 232 -4.75 10.46 -18.22
C PRO A 232 -6.08 10.04 -17.57
N ALA A 233 -6.04 9.51 -16.35
CA ALA A 233 -7.25 9.17 -15.60
C ALA A 233 -8.10 10.42 -15.29
N ALA A 234 -7.46 11.55 -14.95
CA ALA A 234 -8.13 12.83 -14.75
C ALA A 234 -8.80 13.35 -16.03
N ALA A 235 -8.10 13.27 -17.17
CA ALA A 235 -8.62 13.66 -18.47
C ALA A 235 -9.82 12.81 -18.88
N LEU A 236 -9.74 11.49 -18.68
CA LEU A 236 -10.85 10.56 -18.90
C LEU A 236 -12.06 10.93 -18.03
N CYS A 237 -11.85 11.20 -16.74
CA CYS A 237 -12.91 11.63 -15.82
C CYS A 237 -13.54 12.98 -16.20
N ALA A 238 -12.75 13.92 -16.72
CA ALA A 238 -13.24 15.21 -17.21
C ALA A 238 -14.11 15.04 -18.46
N LEU A 239 -13.64 14.26 -19.44
CA LEU A 239 -14.38 13.96 -20.67
C LEU A 239 -15.65 13.14 -20.40
N GLY A 240 -15.54 12.11 -19.57
CA GLY A 240 -16.65 11.22 -19.22
C GLY A 240 -17.79 11.95 -18.52
N MET A 241 -17.49 12.72 -17.47
CA MET A 241 -18.50 13.55 -16.82
C MET A 241 -18.98 14.68 -17.73
N GLY A 242 -18.10 15.30 -18.51
CA GLY A 242 -18.47 16.31 -19.51
C GLY A 242 -19.51 15.79 -20.49
N ALA A 243 -19.34 14.56 -20.99
CA ALA A 243 -20.29 13.88 -21.87
C ALA A 243 -21.61 13.58 -21.15
N VAL A 244 -21.56 13.11 -19.90
CA VAL A 244 -22.77 12.88 -19.07
C VAL A 244 -23.57 14.17 -18.88
N LEU A 245 -22.88 15.27 -18.54
CA LEU A 245 -23.50 16.57 -18.38
C LEU A 245 -24.06 17.09 -19.71
N PHE A 246 -23.34 16.92 -20.82
CA PHE A 246 -23.81 17.29 -22.15
C PHE A 246 -25.13 16.59 -22.51
N LEU A 247 -25.25 15.29 -22.24
CA LEU A 247 -26.46 14.53 -22.50
C LEU A 247 -27.64 14.97 -21.61
N ARG A 248 -27.36 15.41 -20.38
CA ARG A 248 -28.38 15.81 -19.40
C ARG A 248 -28.76 17.29 -19.46
N ALA A 249 -27.92 18.15 -20.04
CA ALA A 249 -28.11 19.59 -20.05
C ALA A 249 -29.01 20.09 -21.19
N GLU A 250 -29.71 21.19 -20.92
CA GLU A 250 -30.39 21.99 -21.94
C GLU A 250 -29.41 22.50 -22.99
N LYS A 251 -29.87 22.65 -24.24
CA LYS A 251 -29.02 23.03 -25.38
C LYS A 251 -28.19 24.29 -25.13
N LYS A 252 -28.73 25.29 -24.42
CA LYS A 252 -28.04 26.57 -24.14
C LYS A 252 -26.79 26.44 -23.25
N TYR A 253 -26.70 25.41 -22.40
CA TYR A 253 -25.57 25.19 -21.50
C TYR A 253 -24.50 24.26 -22.06
N ARG A 254 -24.81 23.51 -23.13
CA ARG A 254 -23.92 22.49 -23.70
C ARG A 254 -22.57 23.06 -24.16
N LYS A 255 -22.56 24.25 -24.79
CA LYS A 255 -21.32 24.89 -25.24
C LYS A 255 -20.35 25.19 -24.09
N TRP A 256 -20.87 25.62 -22.94
CA TRP A 256 -20.06 25.93 -21.76
C TRP A 256 -19.52 24.66 -21.11
N LEU A 257 -20.31 23.57 -21.08
CA LEU A 257 -19.87 22.28 -20.56
C LEU A 257 -18.77 21.65 -21.44
N CYS A 258 -18.93 21.70 -22.77
CA CYS A 258 -17.89 21.27 -23.70
C CYS A 258 -16.62 22.13 -23.58
N GLY A 259 -16.78 23.45 -23.52
CA GLY A 259 -15.65 24.37 -23.30
C GLY A 259 -14.92 24.11 -22.00
N GLY A 260 -15.64 23.85 -20.90
CA GLY A 260 -15.05 23.51 -19.60
C GLY A 260 -14.28 22.18 -19.61
N ALA A 261 -14.86 21.13 -20.20
CA ALA A 261 -14.18 19.84 -20.34
C ALA A 261 -12.94 19.94 -21.25
N ALA A 262 -13.05 20.64 -22.37
CA ALA A 262 -11.93 20.85 -23.29
C ALA A 262 -10.81 21.69 -22.65
N ALA A 263 -11.16 22.75 -21.92
CA ALA A 263 -10.20 23.56 -21.18
C ALA A 263 -9.49 22.74 -20.09
N CYS A 264 -10.23 21.90 -19.36
CA CYS A 264 -9.66 20.98 -18.37
C CYS A 264 -8.64 20.03 -19.01
N VAL A 265 -8.97 19.40 -20.13
CA VAL A 265 -8.07 18.51 -20.86
C VAL A 265 -6.86 19.26 -21.42
N ALA A 266 -7.05 20.49 -21.92
CA ALA A 266 -5.96 21.32 -22.41
C ALA A 266 -4.97 21.68 -21.28
N VAL A 267 -5.47 22.02 -20.08
CA VAL A 267 -4.61 22.27 -18.91
C VAL A 267 -3.84 21.00 -18.52
N LEU A 268 -4.52 19.85 -18.43
CA LEU A 268 -3.86 18.57 -18.12
C LEU A 268 -2.79 18.21 -19.18
N GLY A 269 -3.08 18.47 -20.46
CA GLY A 269 -2.13 18.27 -21.56
C GLY A 269 -0.94 19.22 -21.47
N ALA A 270 -1.14 20.49 -21.11
CA ALA A 270 -0.05 21.44 -20.90
C ALA A 270 0.87 21.01 -19.74
N VAL A 271 0.30 20.48 -18.65
CA VAL A 271 1.07 19.90 -17.54
C VAL A 271 1.90 18.71 -18.02
N TYR A 272 1.31 17.79 -18.79
CA TYR A 272 2.03 16.65 -19.37
C TYR A 272 3.22 17.10 -20.24
N LEU A 273 3.03 18.12 -21.07
CA LEU A 273 4.09 18.66 -21.93
C LEU A 273 5.19 19.40 -21.16
N SER A 274 4.96 19.76 -19.88
CA SER A 274 5.95 20.39 -19.01
C SER A 274 6.82 19.41 -18.22
N LEU A 275 6.61 18.09 -18.39
CA LEU A 275 7.33 17.08 -17.63
C LEU A 275 8.83 17.00 -18.03
N PRO A 276 9.75 17.05 -17.06
CA PRO A 276 11.18 16.82 -17.28
C PRO A 276 11.50 15.44 -17.89
N GLY A 277 12.38 15.41 -18.89
CA GLY A 277 12.79 14.16 -19.54
C GLY A 277 13.59 13.19 -18.66
N TRP A 278 14.19 13.65 -17.55
CA TRP A 278 14.93 12.75 -16.64
C TRP A 278 14.00 11.73 -15.96
N MET A 279 12.76 12.11 -15.64
CA MET A 279 11.77 11.20 -15.02
C MET A 279 11.44 10.03 -15.92
N ASP A 280 11.38 10.25 -17.24
CA ASP A 280 11.12 9.19 -18.19
C ASP A 280 12.27 8.19 -18.25
N TYR A 281 13.52 8.66 -18.15
CA TYR A 281 14.70 7.79 -18.20
C TYR A 281 14.77 6.82 -17.01
N GLU A 282 14.67 7.33 -15.78
CA GLU A 282 14.75 6.50 -14.57
C GLU A 282 13.60 5.48 -14.51
N THR A 283 12.38 5.91 -14.85
CA THR A 283 11.21 5.02 -14.84
C THR A 283 11.23 4.04 -16.01
N ASN A 284 11.78 4.40 -17.17
CA ASN A 284 12.02 3.45 -18.27
C ASN A 284 13.02 2.38 -17.88
N TYR A 285 14.12 2.75 -17.21
CA TYR A 285 15.09 1.78 -16.69
C TYR A 285 14.39 0.75 -15.81
N ASN A 286 13.62 1.21 -14.81
CA ASN A 286 12.87 0.31 -13.94
C ASN A 286 11.83 -0.53 -14.70
N ALA A 287 11.16 0.04 -15.70
CA ALA A 287 10.19 -0.69 -16.50
C ALA A 287 10.82 -1.83 -17.30
N VAL A 288 12.02 -1.63 -17.86
CA VAL A 288 12.73 -2.67 -18.60
C VAL A 288 13.39 -3.67 -17.64
N PHE A 289 14.29 -3.21 -16.77
CA PHE A 289 15.19 -4.09 -16.01
C PHE A 289 14.60 -4.63 -14.71
N TYR A 290 13.63 -3.91 -14.13
CA TYR A 290 12.90 -4.30 -12.92
C TYR A 290 11.41 -4.59 -13.21
N GLY A 291 11.06 -4.76 -14.49
CA GLY A 291 9.73 -5.10 -14.98
C GLY A 291 9.81 -6.19 -16.03
N VAL A 292 10.09 -5.81 -17.28
CA VAL A 292 10.14 -6.72 -18.44
C VAL A 292 11.16 -7.86 -18.27
N LEU A 293 12.33 -7.59 -17.70
CA LEU A 293 13.41 -8.56 -17.51
C LEU A 293 13.52 -9.05 -16.06
N LYS A 294 12.51 -8.78 -15.22
CA LYS A 294 12.53 -9.24 -13.83
C LYS A 294 12.01 -10.68 -13.76
N ASP A 295 12.74 -11.54 -13.07
CA ASP A 295 12.48 -12.98 -12.91
C ASP A 295 12.31 -13.73 -14.25
N THR A 296 13.06 -13.33 -15.26
CA THR A 296 13.10 -14.00 -16.57
C THR A 296 14.21 -15.03 -16.63
N THR A 297 13.99 -16.14 -17.33
CA THR A 297 15.08 -17.07 -17.65
C THR A 297 16.06 -16.42 -18.63
N PRO A 298 17.29 -16.95 -18.79
CA PRO A 298 18.23 -16.44 -19.79
C PRO A 298 17.64 -16.38 -21.20
N GLU A 299 16.88 -17.40 -21.61
CA GLU A 299 16.24 -17.47 -22.93
C GLU A 299 15.15 -16.41 -23.08
N GLN A 300 14.32 -16.21 -22.04
CA GLN A 300 13.31 -15.15 -22.04
C GLN A 300 13.94 -13.76 -22.08
N THR A 301 15.06 -13.58 -21.37
CA THR A 301 15.77 -12.29 -21.31
C THR A 301 16.29 -11.90 -22.69
N GLU A 302 16.93 -12.83 -23.41
CA GLU A 302 17.39 -12.62 -24.79
C GLU A 302 16.21 -12.30 -25.73
N GLN A 303 15.13 -13.07 -25.63
CA GLN A 303 13.92 -12.83 -26.42
C GLN A 303 13.32 -11.44 -26.17
N TYR A 304 13.13 -11.06 -24.91
CA TYR A 304 12.45 -9.81 -24.55
C TYR A 304 13.30 -8.57 -24.85
N LEU A 305 14.64 -8.68 -24.77
CA LEU A 305 15.54 -7.64 -25.28
C LEU A 305 15.36 -7.46 -26.78
N SER A 306 15.35 -8.56 -27.54
CA SER A 306 15.13 -8.55 -28.99
C SER A 306 13.77 -7.96 -29.38
N ASP A 307 12.70 -8.32 -28.66
CA ASP A 307 11.35 -7.79 -28.88
C ASP A 307 11.26 -6.28 -28.61
N LEU A 308 12.08 -5.76 -27.69
CA LEU A 308 12.22 -4.32 -27.43
C LEU A 308 13.25 -3.62 -28.33
N GLY A 309 13.95 -4.37 -29.19
CA GLY A 309 15.03 -3.84 -30.03
C GLY A 309 16.27 -3.39 -29.25
N LEU A 310 16.48 -3.96 -28.06
CA LEU A 310 17.60 -3.64 -27.18
C LEU A 310 18.79 -4.62 -27.37
N PRO A 311 20.04 -4.16 -27.22
CA PRO A 311 21.22 -5.02 -27.33
C PRO A 311 21.34 -6.07 -26.20
N ASP A 312 21.87 -7.25 -26.54
CA ASP A 312 22.02 -8.39 -25.63
C ASP A 312 22.87 -8.09 -24.39
N TYR A 313 23.85 -7.19 -24.47
CA TYR A 313 24.69 -6.85 -23.32
C TYR A 313 23.88 -6.29 -22.15
N MET A 314 22.71 -5.70 -22.42
CA MET A 314 21.84 -5.14 -21.39
C MET A 314 21.19 -6.21 -20.50
N ALA A 315 21.26 -7.49 -20.87
CA ALA A 315 20.83 -8.62 -20.02
C ALA A 315 21.54 -8.59 -18.65
N GLU A 316 22.76 -8.03 -18.57
CA GLU A 316 23.51 -7.88 -17.32
C GLU A 316 22.79 -7.01 -16.28
N TYR A 317 21.79 -6.23 -16.66
CA TYR A 317 21.03 -5.35 -15.76
C TYR A 317 19.68 -5.96 -15.34
N ALA A 318 19.32 -7.16 -15.81
CA ALA A 318 18.12 -7.85 -15.35
C ALA A 318 18.08 -7.97 -13.82
N ASN A 319 16.88 -7.91 -13.24
CA ASN A 319 16.64 -7.89 -11.79
C ASN A 319 17.26 -6.69 -11.06
N SER A 320 17.54 -5.56 -11.74
CA SER A 320 18.05 -4.34 -11.12
C SER A 320 17.12 -3.14 -11.31
N ASN A 321 17.08 -2.25 -10.31
CA ASN A 321 16.42 -0.95 -10.41
C ASN A 321 17.46 0.18 -10.51
N TYR A 322 17.02 1.35 -10.96
CA TYR A 322 17.88 2.48 -11.30
C TYR A 322 18.74 3.01 -10.14
N TYR A 323 18.30 2.78 -8.90
CA TYR A 323 18.93 3.29 -7.70
C TYR A 323 19.96 2.34 -7.10
N MET A 324 20.14 1.14 -7.67
CA MET A 324 21.14 0.18 -7.24
C MET A 324 22.53 0.56 -7.72
N ASP A 325 23.55 0.17 -6.95
CA ASP A 325 24.95 0.36 -7.35
C ASP A 325 25.29 -0.39 -8.64
N ARG A 326 24.65 -1.55 -8.87
CA ARG A 326 24.76 -2.31 -10.13
C ARG A 326 24.30 -1.51 -11.35
N ALA A 327 23.42 -0.53 -11.19
CA ALA A 327 23.00 0.36 -12.27
C ALA A 327 23.98 1.53 -12.50
N ALA A 328 25.03 1.70 -11.66
CA ALA A 328 26.00 2.79 -11.83
C ALA A 328 26.72 2.77 -13.19
N PRO A 329 27.23 1.63 -13.70
CA PRO A 329 27.85 1.59 -15.02
C PRO A 329 26.90 2.02 -16.15
N ALA A 330 25.63 1.61 -16.09
CA ALA A 330 24.60 2.04 -17.04
C ALA A 330 24.32 3.55 -16.98
N ARG A 331 24.33 4.15 -15.78
CA ARG A 331 24.11 5.60 -15.57
C ARG A 331 25.24 6.44 -16.16
N GLU A 332 26.47 5.94 -16.10
CA GLU A 332 27.68 6.65 -16.53
C GLU A 332 28.02 6.41 -18.02
N SER A 333 27.51 5.32 -18.61
CA SER A 333 27.83 4.93 -19.99
C SER A 333 27.06 5.73 -21.05
N GLU A 334 27.79 6.44 -21.92
CA GLU A 334 27.22 7.11 -23.09
C GLU A 334 26.61 6.13 -24.09
N GLN A 335 27.25 4.96 -24.28
CA GLN A 335 26.74 3.90 -25.16
C GLN A 335 25.39 3.38 -24.66
N PHE A 336 25.30 3.06 -23.37
CA PHE A 336 24.06 2.60 -22.75
C PHE A 336 22.96 3.63 -22.94
N ARG A 337 23.24 4.91 -22.69
CA ARG A 337 22.27 5.99 -22.89
C ARG A 337 21.80 6.11 -24.35
N ALA A 338 22.70 5.98 -25.32
CA ALA A 338 22.35 6.04 -26.74
C ALA A 338 21.45 4.88 -27.16
N ASP A 339 21.83 3.65 -26.79
CA ASP A 339 21.07 2.44 -27.11
C ASP A 339 19.70 2.43 -26.40
N PHE A 340 19.67 2.80 -25.12
CA PHE A 340 18.46 2.77 -24.30
C PHE A 340 17.48 3.91 -24.60
N SER A 341 17.96 5.06 -25.11
CA SER A 341 17.11 6.21 -25.46
C SER A 341 16.03 5.90 -26.52
N GLN A 342 16.14 4.75 -27.18
CA GLN A 342 15.22 4.28 -28.20
C GLN A 342 13.91 3.73 -27.62
N VAL A 343 13.86 3.36 -26.33
CA VAL A 343 12.67 2.73 -25.72
C VAL A 343 11.69 3.79 -25.21
N SER A 344 10.48 3.78 -25.75
CA SER A 344 9.37 4.63 -25.30
C SER A 344 8.37 3.87 -24.41
N LYS A 345 7.52 4.62 -23.69
CA LYS A 345 6.39 4.04 -22.94
C LYS A 345 5.39 3.30 -23.84
N PHE A 346 5.31 3.66 -25.13
CA PHE A 346 4.45 2.95 -26.07
C PHE A 346 5.04 1.60 -26.44
N ASP A 347 6.36 1.49 -26.60
CA ASP A 347 7.03 0.22 -26.88
C ASP A 347 6.83 -0.75 -25.72
N LEU A 348 6.99 -0.27 -24.48
CA LEU A 348 6.70 -1.04 -23.27
C LEU A 348 5.22 -1.49 -23.20
N LEU A 349 4.28 -0.61 -23.54
CA LEU A 349 2.86 -0.98 -23.59
C LEU A 349 2.61 -2.05 -24.66
N PHE A 350 3.15 -1.89 -25.87
CA PHE A 350 3.00 -2.86 -26.95
C PHE A 350 3.69 -4.19 -26.66
N PHE A 351 4.83 -4.17 -25.96
CA PHE A 351 5.50 -5.37 -25.47
C PHE A 351 4.55 -6.20 -24.60
N TYR A 352 3.94 -5.60 -23.57
CA TYR A 352 3.01 -6.31 -22.69
C TYR A 352 1.72 -6.73 -23.40
N LEU A 353 1.22 -5.95 -24.36
CA LEU A 353 0.08 -6.35 -25.19
C LEU A 353 0.38 -7.54 -26.11
N SER A 354 1.63 -7.68 -26.56
CA SER A 354 2.11 -8.84 -27.32
C SER A 354 2.42 -10.06 -26.44
N HIS A 355 2.65 -9.84 -25.14
CA HIS A 355 2.94 -10.88 -24.14
C HIS A 355 1.89 -10.92 -23.00
N PRO A 356 0.60 -11.17 -23.31
CA PRO A 356 -0.47 -11.02 -22.32
C PRO A 356 -0.37 -12.01 -21.15
N GLY A 357 0.16 -13.22 -21.36
CA GLY A 357 0.38 -14.20 -20.29
C GLY A 357 1.37 -13.70 -19.25
N TYR A 358 2.56 -13.30 -19.71
CA TYR A 358 3.60 -12.70 -18.87
C TYR A 358 3.11 -11.40 -18.20
N TYR A 359 2.33 -10.59 -18.92
CA TYR A 359 1.78 -9.38 -18.31
C TYR A 359 0.83 -9.69 -17.14
N LEU A 360 0.00 -10.73 -17.26
CA LEU A 360 -0.87 -11.15 -16.16
C LEU A 360 -0.06 -11.56 -14.92
N GLU A 361 1.06 -12.26 -15.07
CA GLU A 361 1.97 -12.60 -13.96
C GLU A 361 2.49 -11.34 -13.26
N LYS A 362 2.87 -10.31 -14.03
CA LYS A 362 3.29 -9.02 -13.46
C LYS A 362 2.15 -8.26 -12.77
N LEU A 363 0.93 -8.38 -13.29
CA LEU A 363 -0.25 -7.80 -12.69
C LEU A 363 -0.71 -8.55 -11.42
N ASP A 364 -0.41 -9.85 -11.28
CA ASP A 364 -0.66 -10.61 -10.05
C ASP A 364 0.13 -9.99 -8.88
N VAL A 365 1.40 -9.65 -9.12
CA VAL A 365 2.25 -8.96 -8.14
C VAL A 365 1.67 -7.59 -7.80
N ALA A 366 1.25 -6.81 -8.80
CA ALA A 366 0.63 -5.51 -8.58
C ALA A 366 -0.67 -5.62 -7.76
N MET A 367 -1.52 -6.62 -8.06
CA MET A 367 -2.76 -6.89 -7.34
C MET A 367 -2.50 -7.21 -5.87
N ALA A 368 -1.46 -8.00 -5.59
CA ALA A 368 -1.05 -8.35 -4.23
C ALA A 368 -0.67 -7.12 -3.39
N HIS A 369 -0.12 -6.07 -4.02
CA HIS A 369 0.26 -4.80 -3.38
C HIS A 369 -0.93 -3.87 -3.10
N THR A 370 -2.15 -4.20 -3.54
CA THR A 370 -3.35 -3.37 -3.30
C THR A 370 -3.98 -3.60 -1.92
N GLY A 371 -3.46 -4.57 -1.16
CA GLY A 371 -3.91 -4.90 0.19
C GLY A 371 -3.63 -3.80 1.21
N PHE A 372 -2.54 -3.06 1.05
CA PHE A 372 -2.20 -1.94 1.93
C PHE A 372 -2.60 -0.60 1.32
N ILE A 373 -2.95 0.34 2.20
CA ILE A 373 -3.21 1.73 1.83
C ILE A 373 -1.89 2.50 1.76
N ARG A 374 -1.03 2.38 2.77
CA ARG A 374 0.27 3.04 2.82
C ARG A 374 1.42 2.05 2.54
N PRO A 375 2.55 2.50 1.97
CA PRO A 375 3.75 1.67 1.87
C PRO A 375 4.21 1.16 3.23
N TYR A 376 4.52 -0.14 3.29
CA TYR A 376 4.91 -0.85 4.52
C TYR A 376 6.28 -0.43 5.07
N TYR A 377 7.07 0.33 4.32
CA TYR A 377 8.43 0.73 4.68
C TYR A 377 8.51 2.17 5.21
N LEU A 378 7.36 2.83 5.45
CA LEU A 378 7.29 4.21 5.95
C LEU A 378 6.80 4.26 7.40
N SER A 379 7.67 4.67 8.31
CA SER A 379 7.34 4.83 9.72
C SER A 379 6.38 5.99 9.94
N ASN A 380 5.65 5.97 11.07
CA ASN A 380 4.80 7.07 11.49
C ASN A 380 5.32 7.89 12.68
N LEU A 381 6.27 7.35 13.44
CA LEU A 381 6.76 7.97 14.68
C LEU A 381 8.21 8.44 14.52
N ASP A 382 8.58 9.40 15.36
CA ASP A 382 9.89 10.04 15.35
C ASP A 382 11.01 9.15 15.92
N GLY A 383 12.24 9.68 15.95
CA GLY A 383 13.41 8.99 16.48
C GLY A 383 13.40 8.72 17.99
N THR A 384 12.35 9.12 18.73
CA THR A 384 12.19 8.71 20.14
C THR A 384 11.61 7.30 20.29
N HIS A 385 11.21 6.70 19.17
CA HIS A 385 10.71 5.34 19.07
C HIS A 385 11.66 4.49 18.23
N PRO A 386 11.61 3.14 18.35
CA PRO A 386 12.32 2.26 17.43
C PRO A 386 11.98 2.60 15.97
N ARG A 387 12.95 2.48 15.07
CA ARG A 387 12.74 2.76 13.65
C ARG A 387 11.65 1.86 13.06
N LEU A 388 10.97 2.34 12.03
CA LEU A 388 9.83 1.68 11.40
C LEU A 388 8.67 1.36 12.37
N THR A 389 8.39 2.26 13.31
CA THR A 389 7.21 2.13 14.17
C THR A 389 5.98 2.79 13.56
N PHE A 390 4.83 2.10 13.63
CA PHE A 390 3.53 2.60 13.19
C PHE A 390 2.69 3.07 14.38
N ALA A 391 1.89 4.11 14.19
CA ALA A 391 1.19 4.77 15.29
C ALA A 391 0.00 3.95 15.85
N GLY A 392 -0.69 3.17 15.02
CA GLY A 392 -1.85 2.37 15.42
C GLY A 392 -3.09 3.21 15.80
N ARG A 393 -3.19 4.46 15.34
CA ARG A 393 -4.24 5.42 15.73
C ARG A 393 -5.38 5.40 14.73
N PHE A 394 -6.56 4.90 15.14
CA PHE A 394 -7.74 4.80 14.27
C PHE A 394 -7.46 3.99 12.97
N GLY A 395 -6.59 2.97 13.05
CA GLY A 395 -6.22 2.09 11.92
C GLY A 395 -7.14 0.89 11.69
N GLY A 396 -8.41 1.00 12.10
CA GLY A 396 -9.35 -0.13 12.07
C GLY A 396 -9.71 -0.56 10.65
N TRP A 397 -9.73 0.36 9.68
CA TRP A 397 -9.94 0.02 8.28
C TRP A 397 -8.69 -0.59 7.66
N SER A 398 -7.49 -0.06 7.94
CA SER A 398 -6.23 -0.66 7.50
C SER A 398 -6.07 -2.09 8.03
N TRP A 399 -6.36 -2.32 9.30
CA TRP A 399 -6.36 -3.67 9.89
C TRP A 399 -7.41 -4.58 9.23
N LEU A 400 -8.66 -4.12 9.09
CA LEU A 400 -9.69 -4.95 8.43
C LEU A 400 -9.25 -5.29 7.00
N ARG A 401 -8.73 -4.31 6.26
CA ARG A 401 -8.28 -4.47 4.87
C ARG A 401 -7.20 -5.54 4.73
N SER A 402 -6.25 -5.64 5.67
CA SER A 402 -5.22 -6.69 5.63
C SER A 402 -5.79 -8.09 5.83
N GLN A 403 -6.95 -8.22 6.49
CA GLN A 403 -7.65 -9.49 6.68
C GLN A 403 -8.58 -9.85 5.52
N LEU A 404 -8.99 -8.86 4.70
CA LEU A 404 -9.86 -9.09 3.56
C LEU A 404 -9.01 -9.46 2.32
N PRO A 405 -9.45 -10.41 1.48
CA PRO A 405 -8.77 -10.76 0.23
C PRO A 405 -8.87 -9.67 -0.87
N VAL A 406 -8.94 -8.38 -0.52
CA VAL A 406 -9.05 -7.25 -1.47
C VAL A 406 -7.85 -7.15 -2.42
N ASN A 407 -6.74 -7.79 -2.05
CA ASN A 407 -5.53 -7.97 -2.85
C ASN A 407 -5.59 -9.18 -3.80
N THR A 408 -6.78 -9.75 -4.03
CA THR A 408 -7.01 -10.82 -4.98
C THR A 408 -7.87 -10.35 -6.15
N TRP A 409 -7.62 -10.91 -7.34
CA TRP A 409 -8.42 -10.62 -8.54
C TRP A 409 -9.91 -10.86 -8.34
N LEU A 410 -10.28 -11.95 -7.67
CA LEU A 410 -11.67 -12.31 -7.45
C LEU A 410 -12.37 -11.24 -6.60
N ALA A 411 -11.81 -10.87 -5.46
CA ALA A 411 -12.45 -9.89 -4.58
C ALA A 411 -12.47 -8.49 -5.21
N ALA A 412 -11.33 -8.02 -5.74
CA ALA A 412 -11.25 -6.73 -6.40
C ALA A 412 -12.21 -6.64 -7.61
N GLY A 413 -12.29 -7.71 -8.40
CA GLY A 413 -13.22 -7.84 -9.52
C GLY A 413 -14.68 -7.83 -9.09
N LEU A 414 -15.05 -8.57 -8.04
CA LEU A 414 -16.41 -8.59 -7.48
C LEU A 414 -16.82 -7.23 -6.91
N ILE A 415 -15.93 -6.57 -6.15
CA ILE A 415 -16.16 -5.22 -5.61
C ILE A 415 -16.37 -4.24 -6.77
N THR A 416 -15.51 -4.30 -7.78
CA THR A 416 -15.59 -3.43 -8.96
C THR A 416 -16.90 -3.64 -9.72
N ALA A 417 -17.26 -4.89 -10.01
CA ALA A 417 -18.48 -5.24 -10.72
C ALA A 417 -19.74 -4.83 -9.93
N ALA A 418 -19.79 -5.14 -8.64
CA ALA A 418 -20.92 -4.78 -7.78
C ALA A 418 -21.05 -3.26 -7.63
N GLY A 419 -19.92 -2.55 -7.42
CA GLY A 419 -19.87 -1.10 -7.31
C GLY A 419 -20.33 -0.40 -8.59
N CYS A 420 -19.85 -0.86 -9.75
CA CYS A 420 -20.31 -0.40 -11.06
C CYS A 420 -21.80 -0.66 -11.27
N TRP A 421 -22.31 -1.82 -10.83
CA TRP A 421 -23.73 -2.14 -10.90
C TRP A 421 -24.57 -1.22 -10.01
N ALA A 422 -24.12 -0.94 -8.78
CA ALA A 422 -24.78 0.01 -7.89
C ALA A 422 -24.80 1.43 -8.49
N LEU A 423 -23.67 1.88 -9.04
CA LEU A 423 -23.57 3.16 -9.74
C LEU A 423 -24.54 3.23 -10.94
N TRP A 424 -24.56 2.18 -11.78
CA TRP A 424 -25.49 2.07 -12.90
C TRP A 424 -26.94 2.19 -12.42
N ARG A 425 -27.32 1.44 -11.39
CA ARG A 425 -28.69 1.44 -10.85
C ARG A 425 -29.07 2.81 -10.29
N ALA A 426 -28.15 3.47 -9.59
CA ALA A 426 -28.35 4.81 -9.06
C ALA A 426 -28.53 5.85 -10.19
N ALA A 427 -27.71 5.76 -11.25
CA ALA A 427 -27.67 6.75 -12.33
C ALA A 427 -28.70 6.53 -13.46
N ALA A 428 -29.07 5.28 -13.77
CA ALA A 428 -29.98 4.93 -14.87
C ALA A 428 -31.46 5.13 -14.50
N GLY A 429 -31.83 4.92 -13.23
CA GLY A 429 -33.17 5.16 -12.69
C GLY A 429 -34.32 4.42 -13.39
N ARG A 430 -35.56 4.85 -13.08
CA ARG A 430 -36.79 4.44 -13.81
C ARG A 430 -37.14 5.50 -14.85
N LYS A 431 -37.83 5.09 -15.94
CA LYS A 431 -38.36 6.03 -16.96
C LYS A 431 -39.10 7.19 -16.28
N GLY A 432 -38.75 8.44 -16.64
CA GLY A 432 -39.38 9.66 -16.14
C GLY A 432 -38.66 10.39 -14.99
N ALA A 433 -37.63 9.80 -14.36
CA ALA A 433 -36.93 10.39 -13.20
C ALA A 433 -35.77 11.35 -13.56
N GLY A 434 -35.64 11.78 -14.82
CA GLY A 434 -34.46 12.56 -15.28
C GLY A 434 -33.13 11.78 -15.23
N ARG A 435 -33.22 10.46 -15.07
CA ARG A 435 -32.15 9.46 -15.07
C ARG A 435 -32.20 8.71 -16.41
N ASP A 436 -31.05 8.47 -17.01
CA ASP A 436 -30.92 7.92 -18.37
C ASP A 436 -29.81 6.86 -18.44
N LYS A 437 -30.06 5.80 -19.22
CA LYS A 437 -29.18 4.64 -19.37
C LYS A 437 -27.87 4.99 -20.08
N ARG A 438 -27.87 5.91 -21.05
CA ARG A 438 -26.64 6.30 -21.77
C ARG A 438 -25.70 7.05 -20.85
N SER A 439 -26.24 8.00 -20.08
CA SER A 439 -25.46 8.69 -19.04
C SER A 439 -24.90 7.71 -18.00
N ALA A 440 -25.68 6.72 -17.57
CA ALA A 440 -25.21 5.70 -16.63
C ALA A 440 -24.09 4.83 -17.22
N ALA A 441 -24.21 4.45 -18.50
CA ALA A 441 -23.17 3.72 -19.22
C ALA A 441 -21.86 4.51 -19.26
N LEU A 442 -21.93 5.79 -19.64
CA LEU A 442 -20.74 6.64 -19.69
C LEU A 442 -20.05 6.78 -18.33
N LEU A 443 -20.81 6.94 -17.24
CA LEU A 443 -20.22 6.99 -15.89
C LEU A 443 -19.50 5.69 -15.52
N VAL A 444 -20.13 4.54 -15.79
CA VAL A 444 -19.53 3.23 -15.50
C VAL A 444 -18.28 3.01 -16.36
N LEU A 445 -18.33 3.29 -17.66
CA LEU A 445 -17.18 3.16 -18.55
C LEU A 445 -16.04 4.11 -18.16
N THR A 446 -16.35 5.33 -17.73
CA THR A 446 -15.36 6.30 -17.24
C THR A 446 -14.67 5.77 -15.98
N LEU A 447 -15.44 5.25 -15.02
CA LEU A 447 -14.90 4.66 -13.80
C LEU A 447 -14.03 3.43 -14.09
N LEU A 448 -14.53 2.50 -14.91
CA LEU A 448 -13.79 1.29 -15.30
C LEU A 448 -12.50 1.64 -16.02
N GLY A 449 -12.53 2.60 -16.95
CA GLY A 449 -11.33 3.04 -17.66
C GLY A 449 -10.32 3.73 -16.74
N ALA A 450 -10.78 4.55 -15.78
CA ALA A 450 -9.90 5.18 -14.80
C ALA A 450 -9.26 4.14 -13.87
N MET A 451 -10.05 3.18 -13.37
CA MET A 451 -9.52 2.09 -12.53
C MET A 451 -8.56 1.17 -13.28
N ALA A 452 -8.90 0.79 -14.52
CA ALA A 452 -8.03 -0.01 -15.37
C ALA A 452 -6.71 0.72 -15.63
N TYR A 453 -6.75 2.02 -15.91
CA TYR A 453 -5.54 2.82 -16.07
C TYR A 453 -4.67 2.79 -14.80
N GLN A 454 -5.27 3.04 -13.63
CA GLN A 454 -4.54 3.09 -12.35
C GLN A 454 -4.01 1.74 -11.88
N PHE A 455 -4.51 0.64 -12.46
CA PHE A 455 -4.04 -0.71 -12.14
C PHE A 455 -2.99 -1.20 -13.14
N LEU A 456 -3.24 -1.02 -14.45
CA LEU A 456 -2.42 -1.57 -15.52
C LEU A 456 -1.14 -0.74 -15.75
N ILE A 457 -1.28 0.58 -15.86
CA ILE A 457 -0.19 1.44 -16.34
C ILE A 457 0.99 1.58 -15.38
N PRO A 458 0.83 1.52 -14.04
CA PRO A 458 1.99 1.52 -13.13
C PRO A 458 3.07 0.49 -13.48
N THR A 459 2.69 -0.76 -13.72
CA THR A 459 3.62 -1.83 -14.08
C THR A 459 4.30 -1.56 -15.43
N VAL A 460 3.55 -1.03 -16.41
CA VAL A 460 4.11 -0.67 -17.73
C VAL A 460 5.13 0.47 -17.61
N THR A 461 4.91 1.42 -16.70
CA THR A 461 5.67 2.67 -16.65
C THR A 461 6.85 2.64 -15.69
N ASN A 462 6.84 1.80 -14.67
CA ASN A 462 7.92 1.73 -13.66
C ASN A 462 8.30 0.28 -13.27
N GLY A 463 7.80 -0.72 -13.99
CA GLY A 463 8.01 -2.12 -13.64
C GLY A 463 7.44 -2.44 -12.27
N GLU A 464 8.19 -3.20 -11.47
CA GLU A 464 7.81 -3.54 -10.10
C GLU A 464 8.39 -2.56 -9.05
N GLY A 465 8.92 -1.41 -9.49
CA GLY A 465 9.44 -0.38 -8.61
C GLY A 465 8.32 0.32 -7.85
N ASP A 466 8.43 0.36 -6.51
CA ASP A 466 7.50 1.10 -5.63
C ASP A 466 6.00 0.79 -5.85
N LEU A 467 5.67 -0.47 -6.18
CA LEU A 467 4.28 -0.86 -6.50
C LEU A 467 3.27 -0.43 -5.44
N ALA A 468 3.58 -0.57 -4.14
CA ALA A 468 2.69 -0.12 -3.06
C ALA A 468 2.31 1.37 -3.18
N LYS A 469 3.28 2.23 -3.52
CA LYS A 469 3.06 3.67 -3.72
C LYS A 469 2.26 3.98 -4.99
N HIS A 470 2.43 3.18 -6.04
CA HIS A 470 1.70 3.38 -7.30
C HIS A 470 0.28 2.79 -7.27
N MET A 471 0.05 1.74 -6.49
CA MET A 471 -1.28 1.12 -6.28
C MET A 471 -2.22 1.93 -5.39
N PHE A 472 -1.72 2.99 -4.74
CA PHE A 472 -2.50 3.86 -3.85
C PHE A 472 -3.79 4.38 -4.48
N ALA A 473 -3.73 4.87 -5.73
CA ALA A 473 -4.90 5.39 -6.43
C ALA A 473 -5.95 4.29 -6.67
N PHE A 474 -5.52 3.09 -7.05
CA PHE A 474 -6.41 1.96 -7.26
C PHE A 474 -7.07 1.51 -5.96
N ALA A 475 -6.32 1.43 -4.86
CA ALA A 475 -6.85 1.12 -3.54
C ALA A 475 -7.95 2.13 -3.12
N GLN A 476 -7.74 3.43 -3.37
CA GLN A 476 -8.75 4.46 -3.13
C GLN A 476 -10.03 4.26 -3.94
N PHE A 477 -9.92 3.86 -5.21
CA PHE A 477 -11.10 3.56 -6.03
C PHE A 477 -11.90 2.37 -5.48
N ILE A 478 -11.22 1.31 -5.05
CA ILE A 478 -11.84 0.15 -4.41
C ILE A 478 -12.58 0.58 -3.14
N ASP A 479 -11.99 1.43 -2.31
CA ASP A 479 -12.58 1.89 -1.05
C ASP A 479 -13.81 2.78 -1.28
N LEU A 480 -13.74 3.70 -2.24
CA LEU A 480 -14.89 4.52 -2.63
C LEU A 480 -16.02 3.67 -3.22
N LEU A 481 -15.70 2.60 -3.94
CA LEU A 481 -16.70 1.65 -4.45
C LEU A 481 -17.34 0.83 -3.33
N LEU A 482 -16.57 0.37 -2.35
CA LEU A 482 -17.09 -0.29 -1.16
C LEU A 482 -18.04 0.63 -0.38
N LEU A 483 -17.66 1.90 -0.17
CA LEU A 483 -18.52 2.89 0.47
C LEU A 483 -19.81 3.14 -0.33
N LEU A 484 -19.72 3.22 -1.67
CA LEU A 484 -20.89 3.32 -2.54
C LEU A 484 -21.81 2.10 -2.43
N LEU A 485 -21.23 0.90 -2.37
CA LEU A 485 -21.94 -0.36 -2.18
C LEU A 485 -22.69 -0.41 -0.84
N LEU A 486 -22.03 -0.02 0.25
CA LEU A 486 -22.65 0.05 1.57
C LEU A 486 -23.79 1.07 1.61
N ALA A 487 -23.60 2.25 1.03
CA ALA A 487 -24.65 3.26 0.91
C ALA A 487 -25.83 2.76 0.06
N TRP A 488 -25.55 2.03 -1.04
CA TRP A 488 -26.56 1.43 -1.89
C TRP A 488 -27.34 0.31 -1.18
N LEU A 489 -26.65 -0.55 -0.45
CA LEU A 489 -27.28 -1.59 0.38
C LEU A 489 -28.18 -0.95 1.44
N GLY A 490 -27.68 0.05 2.16
CA GLY A 490 -28.46 0.82 3.14
C GLY A 490 -29.70 1.46 2.52
N TYR A 491 -29.58 2.03 1.31
CA TYR A 491 -30.73 2.53 0.55
C TYR A 491 -31.76 1.43 0.26
N ARG A 492 -31.32 0.26 -0.22
CA ARG A 492 -32.21 -0.87 -0.57
C ARG A 492 -32.92 -1.45 0.64
N LEU A 493 -32.24 -1.55 1.80
CA LEU A 493 -32.83 -1.97 3.06
C LEU A 493 -33.85 -0.94 3.60
N SER A 494 -33.65 0.34 3.28
CA SER A 494 -34.53 1.42 3.74
C SER A 494 -35.81 1.58 2.91
N VAL A 495 -35.84 1.09 1.68
CA VAL A 495 -37.00 1.25 0.78
C VAL A 495 -37.85 -0.03 0.81
N PRO A 496 -39.09 0.02 1.31
CA PRO A 496 -40.02 -1.10 1.23
C PRO A 496 -40.51 -1.30 -0.21
N GLU A 497 -39.66 -1.84 -1.08
CA GLU A 497 -40.08 -2.45 -2.33
C GLU A 497 -40.43 -3.91 -2.04
N ARG A 498 -41.72 -4.26 -2.16
CA ARG A 498 -42.27 -5.62 -2.04
C ARG A 498 -41.23 -6.67 -2.42
N ALA A 499 -40.96 -7.58 -1.48
CA ALA A 499 -40.04 -8.71 -1.53
C ALA A 499 -40.34 -9.77 -2.64
N GLY A 500 -40.93 -9.36 -3.78
CA GLY A 500 -41.30 -10.21 -4.90
C GLY A 500 -40.48 -9.97 -6.17
N ARG A 501 -39.27 -9.38 -6.09
CA ARG A 501 -38.39 -9.22 -7.26
C ARG A 501 -37.01 -9.85 -7.04
N PRO A 502 -36.54 -10.72 -7.94
CA PRO A 502 -35.25 -11.41 -7.82
C PRO A 502 -34.05 -10.45 -7.74
N ALA A 503 -34.19 -9.21 -8.23
CA ALA A 503 -33.14 -8.19 -8.15
C ALA A 503 -32.86 -7.65 -6.73
N ALA A 504 -33.79 -7.76 -5.78
CA ALA A 504 -33.54 -7.41 -4.37
C ALA A 504 -32.81 -8.55 -3.64
N VAL A 505 -33.17 -9.80 -3.96
CA VAL A 505 -32.51 -11.02 -3.51
C VAL A 505 -31.09 -11.10 -4.07
N LEU A 506 -30.86 -10.68 -5.32
CA LEU A 506 -29.52 -10.61 -5.92
C LEU A 506 -28.63 -9.54 -5.27
N ALA A 507 -29.16 -8.38 -4.87
CA ALA A 507 -28.36 -7.32 -4.21
C ALA A 507 -28.01 -7.66 -2.76
N GLY A 508 -28.96 -8.25 -2.01
CA GLY A 508 -28.69 -8.82 -0.70
C GLY A 508 -27.80 -10.06 -0.79
N GLY A 509 -27.95 -10.86 -1.85
CA GLY A 509 -27.14 -12.02 -2.17
C GLY A 509 -25.70 -11.66 -2.55
N THR A 510 -25.45 -10.56 -3.25
CA THR A 510 -24.08 -10.10 -3.54
C THR A 510 -23.37 -9.57 -2.30
N ALA A 511 -24.08 -8.86 -1.40
CA ALA A 511 -23.48 -8.41 -0.14
C ALA A 511 -23.27 -9.57 0.84
N GLY A 512 -24.23 -10.51 0.91
CA GLY A 512 -24.08 -11.75 1.68
C GLY A 512 -22.99 -12.66 1.13
N ALA A 513 -22.86 -12.79 -0.19
CA ALA A 513 -21.76 -13.51 -0.83
C ALA A 513 -20.42 -12.83 -0.60
N LEU A 514 -20.35 -11.49 -0.59
CA LEU A 514 -19.14 -10.76 -0.21
C LEU A 514 -18.79 -11.07 1.26
N CYS A 515 -19.72 -10.93 2.21
CA CYS A 515 -19.46 -11.27 3.62
C CYS A 515 -19.07 -12.74 3.83
N LEU A 516 -19.67 -13.67 3.07
CA LEU A 516 -19.31 -15.09 3.12
C LEU A 516 -17.92 -15.35 2.51
N LEU A 517 -17.61 -14.78 1.34
CA LEU A 517 -16.31 -14.92 0.69
C LEU A 517 -15.17 -14.30 1.52
N LEU A 518 -15.46 -13.23 2.26
CA LEU A 518 -14.50 -12.58 3.15
C LEU A 518 -14.29 -13.33 4.48
N ALA A 519 -15.22 -14.18 4.90
CA ALA A 519 -15.14 -14.96 6.15
C ALA A 519 -14.62 -16.40 5.98
N VAL A 520 -14.65 -16.93 4.75
CA VAL A 520 -14.28 -18.32 4.43
C VAL A 520 -12.79 -18.64 4.67
N PRO A 521 -11.80 -17.79 4.33
CA PRO A 521 -10.39 -18.12 4.54
C PRO A 521 -10.02 -18.38 6.00
N ALA A 522 -10.50 -17.52 6.91
CA ALA A 522 -10.27 -17.67 8.36
C ALA A 522 -10.91 -18.94 8.94
N GLY A 523 -12.10 -19.33 8.43
CA GLY A 523 -12.78 -20.55 8.86
C GLY A 523 -12.11 -21.84 8.35
N ILE A 524 -11.47 -21.81 7.18
CA ILE A 524 -10.78 -22.98 6.60
C ILE A 524 -9.49 -23.30 7.36
N SER A 525 -8.69 -22.28 7.71
CA SER A 525 -7.43 -22.47 8.44
C SER A 525 -7.65 -23.12 9.81
N LEU A 526 -8.63 -22.65 10.58
CA LEU A 526 -9.03 -23.22 11.89
C LEU A 526 -9.51 -24.67 11.82
N VAL A 527 -10.08 -25.10 10.70
CA VAL A 527 -10.54 -26.48 10.50
C VAL A 527 -9.37 -27.37 10.06
N ARG A 528 -8.46 -26.86 9.22
CA ARG A 528 -7.33 -27.61 8.68
C ARG A 528 -6.39 -28.14 9.76
N GLU A 529 -6.08 -27.31 10.78
CA GLU A 529 -5.18 -27.69 11.89
C GLU A 529 -5.69 -28.84 12.77
N ARG A 530 -7.00 -29.15 12.69
CA ARG A 530 -7.65 -30.20 13.48
C ARG A 530 -7.86 -31.49 12.70
N LEU A 531 -7.46 -31.53 11.43
CA LEU A 531 -7.58 -32.74 10.63
C LEU A 531 -6.42 -33.68 10.98
N PRO A 532 -6.69 -34.99 11.11
CA PRO A 532 -5.63 -35.98 11.23
C PRO A 532 -4.88 -36.11 9.90
N HIS A 533 -3.61 -36.45 10.00
CA HIS A 533 -2.70 -36.73 8.90
C HIS A 533 -2.34 -38.21 8.88
N ASP A 534 -2.25 -38.79 7.68
CA ASP A 534 -1.94 -40.21 7.52
C ASP A 534 -0.43 -40.48 7.67
N ASN A 535 0.42 -39.51 7.33
CA ASN A 535 1.87 -39.57 7.44
C ASN A 535 2.41 -38.16 7.78
N LEU A 536 3.71 -38.06 8.09
CA LEU A 536 4.37 -36.76 8.18
C LEU A 536 4.35 -36.09 6.79
N GLU A 537 3.58 -35.01 6.68
CA GLU A 537 3.41 -34.21 5.47
C GLU A 537 3.33 -32.72 5.82
N ALA A 538 3.45 -31.85 4.82
CA ALA A 538 3.39 -30.41 5.04
C ALA A 538 2.06 -29.99 5.69
N GLY A 539 2.15 -29.31 6.83
CA GLY A 539 1.02 -28.88 7.66
C GLY A 539 0.69 -29.81 8.83
N ALA A 540 1.26 -31.02 8.89
CA ALA A 540 1.17 -31.89 10.06
C ALA A 540 1.97 -31.33 11.24
N TYR A 541 1.66 -31.76 12.45
CA TYR A 541 2.30 -31.30 13.68
C TYR A 541 3.10 -32.41 14.37
N VAL A 542 4.27 -32.04 14.87
CA VAL A 542 5.20 -32.89 15.64
C VAL A 542 5.41 -32.27 17.01
N GLN A 543 5.39 -33.07 18.07
CA GLN A 543 5.81 -32.64 19.40
C GLN A 543 7.21 -33.18 19.68
N LEU A 544 8.17 -32.29 19.94
CA LEU A 544 9.58 -32.64 20.11
C LEU A 544 10.26 -31.60 21.02
N GLY A 545 10.88 -32.02 22.12
CA GLY A 545 11.53 -31.13 23.08
C GLY A 545 10.58 -30.43 24.07
N VAL A 546 11.16 -29.87 25.12
CA VAL A 546 10.49 -29.13 26.21
C VAL A 546 11.28 -27.87 26.55
N TRP A 547 10.65 -26.71 26.52
CA TRP A 547 11.28 -25.44 26.89
C TRP A 547 10.49 -24.75 28.01
N GLU A 548 11.18 -24.29 29.06
CA GLU A 548 10.58 -23.66 30.25
C GLU A 548 9.42 -24.45 30.89
N GLY A 549 9.40 -25.78 30.71
CA GLY A 549 8.37 -26.67 31.24
C GLY A 549 7.16 -26.90 30.34
N GLU A 550 7.16 -26.34 29.13
CA GLU A 550 6.14 -26.56 28.11
C GLU A 550 6.68 -27.40 26.94
N SER A 551 5.90 -28.38 26.48
CA SER A 551 6.25 -29.17 25.30
C SER A 551 6.24 -28.31 24.06
N LEU A 552 7.26 -28.45 23.21
CA LEU A 552 7.35 -27.70 21.96
C LEU A 552 6.57 -28.39 20.85
N LEU A 553 5.74 -27.62 20.17
CA LEU A 553 4.96 -28.05 19.01
C LEU A 553 5.56 -27.46 17.73
N TRP A 554 5.69 -28.30 16.72
CA TRP A 554 6.32 -27.97 15.45
C TRP A 554 5.40 -28.29 14.29
N GLN A 555 5.30 -27.38 13.33
CA GLN A 555 4.65 -27.62 12.06
C GLN A 555 5.66 -28.20 11.07
N ALA A 556 5.35 -29.33 10.44
CA ALA A 556 6.12 -29.84 9.32
C ALA A 556 5.91 -28.95 8.10
N VAL A 557 7.00 -28.42 7.53
CA VAL A 557 6.92 -27.37 6.51
C VAL A 557 7.43 -27.81 5.15
N GLU A 558 8.50 -28.60 5.10
CA GLU A 558 9.12 -29.04 3.85
C GLU A 558 9.91 -30.34 4.03
N GLN A 559 9.82 -31.25 3.05
CA GLN A 559 10.65 -32.45 2.98
C GLN A 559 11.88 -32.18 2.12
N GLN A 560 13.06 -32.51 2.63
CA GLN A 560 14.33 -32.41 1.94
C GLN A 560 14.57 -33.60 0.99
N GLU A 561 15.51 -33.46 0.05
CA GLU A 561 15.83 -34.52 -0.92
C GLU A 561 16.31 -35.82 -0.28
N ASP A 562 16.96 -35.74 0.89
CA ASP A 562 17.43 -36.89 1.67
C ASP A 562 16.32 -37.56 2.50
N GLY A 563 15.09 -37.04 2.43
CA GLY A 563 13.91 -37.51 3.14
C GLY A 563 13.72 -36.94 4.54
N SER A 564 14.65 -36.10 5.02
CA SER A 564 14.50 -35.37 6.28
C SER A 564 13.42 -34.29 6.18
N TRP A 565 12.92 -33.81 7.32
CA TRP A 565 11.83 -32.85 7.37
C TRP A 565 12.23 -31.59 8.11
N LEU A 566 12.05 -30.44 7.46
CA LEU A 566 12.08 -29.15 8.15
C LEU A 566 10.81 -28.99 8.98
N LEU A 567 11.00 -28.61 10.23
CA LEU A 567 9.95 -28.33 11.20
C LEU A 567 10.10 -26.90 11.71
N LEU A 568 9.03 -26.10 11.64
CA LEU A 568 8.96 -24.73 12.16
C LEU A 568 8.19 -24.74 13.48
N ALA A 569 8.73 -24.13 14.52
CA ALA A 569 8.02 -23.99 15.79
C ALA A 569 6.66 -23.30 15.57
N ALA A 570 5.58 -23.88 16.10
CA ALA A 570 4.22 -23.37 15.93
C ALA A 570 4.03 -22.03 16.68
N GLU A 571 4.63 -21.93 17.87
CA GLU A 571 4.62 -20.75 18.73
C GLU A 571 6.04 -20.19 18.93
N ALA A 572 6.13 -18.95 19.42
CA ALA A 572 7.41 -18.36 19.77
C ALA A 572 7.96 -19.01 21.05
N VAL A 573 9.20 -19.50 21.01
CA VAL A 573 9.85 -20.19 22.15
C VAL A 573 10.44 -19.21 23.18
N ASP A 574 10.76 -17.99 22.74
CA ASP A 574 11.24 -16.90 23.58
C ASP A 574 11.04 -15.56 22.82
N SER A 575 11.25 -14.42 23.48
CA SER A 575 11.32 -13.09 22.88
C SER A 575 12.68 -12.46 23.16
N ARG A 576 13.51 -12.31 22.11
CA ARG A 576 14.91 -11.87 22.25
C ARG A 576 15.32 -10.88 21.15
N PRO A 577 16.35 -10.05 21.41
CA PRO A 577 17.11 -9.41 20.35
C PRO A 577 17.71 -10.43 19.39
N PHE A 578 17.78 -10.07 18.11
CA PHE A 578 18.53 -10.82 17.13
C PHE A 578 20.03 -10.72 17.43
N ASP A 579 20.50 -9.50 17.72
CA ASP A 579 21.89 -9.23 18.05
C ASP A 579 22.01 -7.92 18.87
N ARG A 580 23.01 -7.84 19.75
CA ARG A 580 23.24 -6.66 20.63
C ARG A 580 24.49 -5.85 20.30
N ASP A 581 25.05 -5.99 19.10
CA ASP A 581 26.21 -5.20 18.67
C ASP A 581 25.84 -3.73 18.41
N GLY A 582 26.23 -2.85 19.33
CA GLY A 582 25.93 -1.41 19.27
C GLY A 582 24.47 -1.07 19.59
N ASP A 583 24.09 0.18 19.32
CA ASP A 583 22.77 0.71 19.71
C ASP A 583 21.61 0.12 18.89
N LEU A 584 21.88 -0.34 17.67
CA LEU A 584 20.88 -0.86 16.73
C LEU A 584 21.02 -2.37 16.44
N GLY A 585 22.10 -3.00 16.92
CA GLY A 585 22.42 -4.40 16.63
C GLY A 585 22.98 -4.63 15.21
N SER A 586 23.45 -5.85 14.96
CA SER A 586 23.89 -6.33 13.65
C SER A 586 22.86 -7.26 13.01
N SER A 587 22.60 -7.10 11.70
CA SER A 587 21.70 -8.00 10.95
C SER A 587 22.38 -9.29 10.48
N ARG A 588 23.64 -9.51 10.84
CA ARG A 588 24.44 -10.67 10.43
C ARG A 588 24.12 -11.91 11.26
N TRP A 589 23.49 -12.92 10.65
CA TRP A 589 23.17 -14.18 11.32
C TRP A 589 24.39 -14.94 11.85
N SER A 590 25.47 -15.03 11.06
CA SER A 590 26.62 -15.91 11.33
C SER A 590 27.26 -15.68 12.71
N ASP A 591 27.25 -14.43 13.17
CA ASP A 591 27.93 -14.00 14.40
C ASP A 591 26.93 -13.52 15.47
N SER A 592 25.62 -13.69 15.23
CA SER A 592 24.57 -13.12 16.08
C SER A 592 24.45 -13.80 17.45
N ASP A 593 24.11 -13.00 18.47
CA ASP A 593 23.72 -13.49 19.80
C ASP A 593 22.63 -14.57 19.72
N LEU A 594 21.64 -14.37 18.84
CA LEU A 594 20.50 -15.27 18.73
C LEU A 594 20.89 -16.64 18.15
N ARG A 595 21.76 -16.68 17.13
CA ARG A 595 22.31 -17.94 16.58
C ARG A 595 23.10 -18.71 17.63
N ALA A 596 23.94 -17.99 18.40
CA ALA A 596 24.74 -18.57 19.47
C ALA A 596 23.86 -19.18 20.58
N TRP A 597 22.77 -18.51 20.95
CA TRP A 597 21.80 -19.04 21.91
C TRP A 597 21.03 -20.26 21.35
N LEU A 598 20.55 -20.19 20.11
CA LEU A 598 19.79 -21.27 19.46
C LEU A 598 20.59 -22.57 19.36
N ASN A 599 21.86 -22.49 18.94
CA ASN A 599 22.74 -23.65 18.79
C ASN A 599 23.55 -23.98 20.06
N GLY A 600 23.29 -23.28 21.17
CA GLY A 600 23.93 -23.48 22.47
C GLY A 600 22.90 -23.85 23.54
N ASP A 601 22.55 -22.87 24.38
CA ASP A 601 21.67 -23.06 25.54
C ASP A 601 20.30 -23.63 25.16
N PHE A 602 19.70 -23.16 24.06
CA PHE A 602 18.39 -23.65 23.61
C PHE A 602 18.47 -25.12 23.19
N LEU A 603 19.32 -25.44 22.20
CA LEU A 603 19.47 -26.82 21.71
C LEU A 603 19.78 -27.81 22.84
N THR A 604 20.68 -27.45 23.75
CA THR A 604 21.13 -28.37 24.83
C THR A 604 20.13 -28.53 25.97
N SER A 605 19.24 -27.55 26.21
CA SER A 605 18.26 -27.62 27.29
C SER A 605 16.85 -27.98 26.82
N ALA A 606 16.51 -27.69 25.56
CA ALA A 606 15.20 -27.96 24.98
C ALA A 606 15.03 -29.42 24.55
N PHE A 607 16.12 -30.06 24.12
CA PHE A 607 16.10 -31.42 23.57
C PHE A 607 16.98 -32.34 24.41
N ASP A 608 16.49 -33.54 24.72
CA ASP A 608 17.31 -34.56 25.35
C ASP A 608 18.31 -35.19 24.37
N GLN A 609 19.17 -36.08 24.85
CA GLN A 609 20.21 -36.68 24.00
C GLN A 609 19.62 -37.50 22.85
N SER A 610 18.54 -38.27 23.07
CA SER A 610 17.90 -39.05 22.01
C SER A 610 17.27 -38.14 20.96
N GLU A 611 16.61 -37.06 21.39
CA GLU A 611 16.03 -36.07 20.48
C GLU A 611 17.12 -35.33 19.67
N GLN A 612 18.24 -34.96 20.31
CA GLN A 612 19.38 -34.33 19.62
C GLN A 612 19.98 -35.25 18.55
N GLU A 613 20.01 -36.57 18.77
CA GLU A 613 20.49 -37.54 17.77
C GLU A 613 19.55 -37.66 16.54
N MET A 614 18.27 -37.28 16.69
CA MET A 614 17.30 -37.21 15.58
C MET A 614 17.39 -35.90 14.79
N LEU A 615 18.06 -34.87 15.32
CA LEU A 615 18.18 -33.57 14.67
C LEU A 615 19.37 -33.54 13.71
N VAL A 616 19.13 -33.09 12.49
CA VAL A 616 20.16 -32.98 11.44
C VAL A 616 20.76 -31.58 11.47
N THR A 617 22.08 -31.51 11.65
CA THR A 617 22.86 -30.28 11.41
C THR A 617 23.10 -30.14 9.91
N GLY A 618 22.62 -29.04 9.32
CA GLY A 618 22.62 -28.83 7.88
C GLY A 618 23.24 -27.51 7.45
N SER A 619 23.76 -27.48 6.22
CA SER A 619 24.17 -26.23 5.57
C SER A 619 22.95 -25.52 5.00
N HIS A 620 22.86 -24.21 5.18
CA HIS A 620 21.79 -23.39 4.63
C HIS A 620 22.32 -22.01 4.24
N ARG A 621 21.63 -21.39 3.28
CA ARG A 621 22.03 -20.11 2.69
C ARG A 621 21.44 -18.95 3.48
N VAL A 622 22.29 -18.02 3.89
CA VAL A 622 21.90 -16.79 4.59
C VAL A 622 22.21 -15.58 3.72
N LEU A 623 21.21 -14.75 3.47
CA LEU A 623 21.38 -13.52 2.68
C LEU A 623 22.14 -12.45 3.47
N LEU A 624 22.85 -11.59 2.76
CA LEU A 624 23.67 -10.53 3.36
C LEU A 624 23.14 -9.14 3.01
N SER A 625 23.35 -8.20 3.94
CA SER A 625 23.13 -6.78 3.70
C SER A 625 24.25 -6.18 2.85
N ILE A 626 24.06 -4.98 2.32
CA ILE A 626 25.10 -4.21 1.64
C ILE A 626 26.33 -3.96 2.54
N ALA A 627 26.15 -3.92 3.87
CA ALA A 627 27.23 -3.73 4.82
C ALA A 627 28.14 -4.96 4.95
N ASP A 628 27.60 -6.16 4.69
CA ASP A 628 28.28 -7.44 4.88
C ASP A 628 28.68 -8.11 3.57
N ARG A 629 28.47 -7.45 2.42
CA ARG A 629 28.70 -7.99 1.08
C ARG A 629 30.10 -8.56 0.87
N SER A 630 31.11 -8.07 1.57
CA SER A 630 32.49 -8.59 1.50
C SER A 630 32.65 -10.01 2.06
N LEU A 631 31.68 -10.50 2.85
CA LEU A 631 31.67 -11.83 3.43
C LEU A 631 31.04 -12.88 2.50
N ALA A 632 30.45 -12.45 1.39
CA ALA A 632 29.70 -13.33 0.51
C ALA A 632 30.59 -14.36 -0.19
N ASP A 633 30.13 -15.59 -0.23
CA ASP A 633 30.70 -16.68 -1.05
C ASP A 633 29.89 -16.94 -2.32
N SER A 634 28.68 -16.39 -2.40
CA SER A 634 27.72 -16.63 -3.46
C SER A 634 26.79 -15.43 -3.69
N GLY A 635 26.12 -15.45 -4.85
CA GLY A 635 25.25 -14.36 -5.29
C GLY A 635 25.99 -13.12 -5.80
N PHE A 636 25.26 -12.24 -6.46
CA PHE A 636 25.82 -11.04 -7.09
C PHE A 636 24.88 -9.82 -7.03
N ASN A 637 23.63 -10.00 -6.60
CA ASN A 637 22.63 -8.94 -6.57
C ASN A 637 22.19 -8.58 -5.15
N ASP A 638 21.71 -7.35 -4.95
CA ASP A 638 21.10 -6.99 -3.66
C ASP A 638 19.66 -7.56 -3.59
N PHE A 639 19.21 -7.91 -2.39
CA PHE A 639 17.92 -8.59 -2.20
C PHE A 639 16.75 -7.64 -1.92
N PHE A 640 15.95 -7.37 -2.96
CA PHE A 640 14.75 -6.54 -2.86
C PHE A 640 13.49 -7.36 -2.60
N ALA A 641 13.21 -7.64 -1.33
CA ALA A 641 11.99 -8.33 -0.92
C ALA A 641 10.75 -7.42 -0.91
N PHE A 642 9.61 -7.99 -1.32
CA PHE A 642 8.29 -7.41 -1.07
C PHE A 642 7.76 -7.80 0.31
N HIS A 643 6.93 -6.95 0.91
CA HIS A 643 6.23 -7.27 2.16
C HIS A 643 5.20 -8.39 2.04
N VAL A 644 4.76 -8.73 0.83
CA VAL A 644 3.77 -9.79 0.59
C VAL A 644 4.48 -11.14 0.57
N PRO A 645 4.22 -12.04 1.55
CA PRO A 645 4.99 -13.27 1.69
C PRO A 645 5.06 -14.15 0.44
N ALA A 646 3.93 -14.36 -0.26
CA ALA A 646 3.89 -15.23 -1.43
C ALA A 646 4.84 -14.83 -2.58
N TYR A 647 5.32 -13.58 -2.61
CA TYR A 647 6.18 -13.02 -3.65
C TYR A 647 7.51 -12.46 -3.09
N SER A 648 7.80 -12.65 -1.80
CA SER A 648 8.90 -11.96 -1.13
C SER A 648 10.29 -12.55 -1.41
N ASP A 649 10.35 -13.80 -1.86
CA ASP A 649 11.56 -14.58 -2.14
C ASP A 649 12.09 -14.40 -3.58
N ARG A 650 11.43 -13.58 -4.40
CA ARG A 650 11.82 -13.33 -5.79
C ARG A 650 13.17 -12.61 -5.86
N GLY A 651 14.14 -13.22 -6.52
CA GLY A 651 15.53 -12.76 -6.59
C GLY A 651 16.42 -13.25 -5.45
N MET A 652 15.95 -14.19 -4.61
CA MET A 652 16.73 -14.78 -3.51
C MET A 652 17.92 -15.60 -4.00
N GLU A 653 17.79 -16.31 -5.13
CA GLU A 653 18.85 -17.17 -5.65
C GLU A 653 20.07 -16.38 -6.14
N GLU A 654 19.84 -15.19 -6.72
CA GLU A 654 20.89 -14.28 -7.19
C GLU A 654 21.40 -13.34 -6.09
N ALA A 655 20.72 -13.28 -4.95
CA ALA A 655 21.07 -12.39 -3.86
C ALA A 655 22.42 -12.74 -3.23
N VAL A 656 23.22 -11.73 -2.91
CA VAL A 656 24.48 -11.89 -2.17
C VAL A 656 24.21 -12.63 -0.85
N ALA A 657 24.97 -13.71 -0.63
CA ALA A 657 24.74 -14.64 0.48
C ALA A 657 26.03 -15.33 0.94
N MET A 658 25.92 -16.02 2.07
CA MET A 658 26.91 -16.96 2.56
C MET A 658 26.27 -18.25 3.08
N ASP A 659 27.01 -19.35 3.08
CA ASP A 659 26.56 -20.59 3.69
C ASP A 659 26.86 -20.62 5.20
N CYS A 660 25.87 -21.05 5.99
CA CYS A 660 25.99 -21.32 7.42
C CYS A 660 25.64 -22.78 7.72
N THR A 661 26.23 -23.36 8.75
CA THR A 661 25.91 -24.73 9.21
C THR A 661 25.35 -24.67 10.61
N ASP A 662 24.08 -25.05 10.77
CA ASP A 662 23.34 -24.93 12.03
C ASP A 662 22.45 -26.17 12.26
N ALA A 663 22.23 -26.52 13.53
CA ALA A 663 21.25 -27.53 13.94
C ALA A 663 19.87 -26.89 14.20
N VAL A 664 19.89 -25.66 14.74
CA VAL A 664 18.71 -24.84 14.97
C VAL A 664 18.91 -23.49 14.29
N ARG A 665 18.00 -23.11 13.40
CA ARG A 665 18.06 -21.84 12.67
C ARG A 665 16.77 -21.04 12.81
N LEU A 666 16.77 -19.81 12.30
CA LEU A 666 15.53 -19.08 12.06
C LEU A 666 14.95 -19.45 10.68
N PRO A 667 13.66 -19.20 10.45
CA PRO A 667 13.06 -19.36 9.14
C PRO A 667 13.62 -18.31 8.18
N ASP A 668 14.06 -18.79 7.01
CA ASP A 668 14.41 -17.92 5.90
C ASP A 668 13.18 -17.43 5.13
N ILE A 669 13.40 -16.41 4.30
CA ILE A 669 12.32 -15.80 3.51
C ILE A 669 11.73 -16.73 2.44
N GLY A 670 12.51 -17.68 1.92
CA GLY A 670 12.06 -18.67 0.96
C GLY A 670 11.07 -19.64 1.59
N LEU A 671 11.40 -20.17 2.76
CA LEU A 671 10.53 -21.02 3.56
C LEU A 671 9.21 -20.31 3.90
N MET A 672 9.28 -19.07 4.37
CA MET A 672 8.08 -18.32 4.72
C MET A 672 7.20 -17.99 3.50
N ALA A 673 7.82 -17.73 2.34
CA ALA A 673 7.12 -17.51 1.08
C ALA A 673 6.45 -18.79 0.56
N SER A 674 7.12 -19.95 0.65
CA SER A 674 6.58 -21.24 0.25
C SER A 674 5.36 -21.62 1.09
N LEU A 675 5.44 -21.42 2.41
CA LEU A 675 4.32 -21.61 3.34
C LEU A 675 3.13 -20.70 3.00
N SER A 676 3.39 -19.44 2.62
CA SER A 676 2.32 -18.54 2.20
C SER A 676 1.63 -19.03 0.93
N ARG A 677 2.39 -19.48 -0.08
CA ARG A 677 1.84 -20.04 -1.32
C ARG A 677 1.03 -21.33 -1.07
N ALA A 678 1.43 -22.14 -0.09
CA ALA A 678 0.69 -23.35 0.31
C ALA A 678 -0.54 -23.07 1.20
N GLY A 679 -0.72 -21.83 1.67
CA GLY A 679 -1.75 -21.48 2.65
C GLY A 679 -1.51 -22.14 4.01
N LEU A 680 -0.24 -22.30 4.38
CA LEU A 680 0.23 -22.90 5.63
C LEU A 680 0.96 -21.91 6.54
N LEU A 681 1.29 -20.71 6.04
CA LEU A 681 1.90 -19.64 6.84
C LEU A 681 0.92 -19.20 7.95
N SER A 682 1.27 -19.52 9.19
CA SER A 682 0.52 -19.17 10.39
C SER A 682 1.47 -18.97 11.58
N GLY A 683 0.91 -18.66 12.75
CA GLY A 683 1.65 -18.50 14.00
C GLY A 683 1.95 -17.04 14.37
N PRO A 684 2.59 -16.81 15.54
CA PRO A 684 2.85 -15.47 16.05
C PRO A 684 3.96 -14.75 15.27
N PRO A 685 4.07 -13.42 15.43
CA PRO A 685 5.16 -12.64 14.87
C PRO A 685 6.53 -13.17 15.30
N CYS A 686 7.47 -13.25 14.37
CA CYS A 686 8.80 -13.78 14.66
C CYS A 686 9.91 -13.19 13.79
N TRP A 687 11.14 -13.33 14.28
CA TRP A 687 12.36 -13.05 13.51
C TRP A 687 12.52 -14.04 12.37
N MET A 688 13.13 -13.56 11.29
CA MET A 688 13.66 -14.34 10.19
C MET A 688 15.19 -14.20 10.20
N ASP A 689 15.93 -15.09 9.55
CA ASP A 689 17.38 -14.94 9.37
C ASP A 689 17.76 -13.93 8.28
N THR A 690 16.75 -13.41 7.57
CA THR A 690 16.94 -12.63 6.35
C THR A 690 17.09 -11.13 6.69
N PRO A 691 18.21 -10.46 6.32
CA PRO A 691 18.40 -9.05 6.59
C PRO A 691 17.58 -8.14 5.66
N TYR A 692 17.43 -6.86 6.04
CA TYR A 692 17.08 -5.81 5.11
C TYR A 692 18.32 -5.37 4.33
N PHE A 693 18.26 -5.42 3.00
CA PHE A 693 19.46 -5.28 2.16
C PHE A 693 20.23 -3.96 2.33
N ASN A 694 19.55 -2.84 2.62
CA ASN A 694 20.15 -1.51 2.50
C ASN A 694 20.89 -1.01 3.75
N ASN A 695 20.91 -1.77 4.85
CA ASN A 695 21.70 -1.43 6.03
C ASN A 695 22.07 -2.67 6.85
N GLY A 696 23.09 -2.55 7.71
CA GLY A 696 23.63 -3.64 8.51
C GLY A 696 22.97 -3.86 9.88
N SER A 697 21.85 -3.18 10.19
CA SER A 697 21.20 -3.32 11.51
C SER A 697 19.80 -3.92 11.44
N MET A 698 19.10 -3.81 10.32
CA MET A 698 17.71 -4.25 10.21
C MET A 698 17.58 -5.69 9.72
N VAL A 699 16.74 -6.46 10.40
CA VAL A 699 16.40 -7.85 10.10
C VAL A 699 14.91 -7.97 9.78
N ARG A 700 14.54 -8.90 8.89
CA ARG A 700 13.14 -9.14 8.51
C ARG A 700 12.37 -9.84 9.63
N ILE A 701 11.09 -9.50 9.71
CA ILE A 701 10.14 -10.12 10.64
C ILE A 701 8.85 -10.52 9.93
N LEU A 702 8.23 -11.60 10.41
CA LEU A 702 6.80 -11.83 10.23
C LEU A 702 6.03 -10.93 11.20
N GLY A 703 5.14 -10.10 10.66
CA GLY A 703 4.22 -9.25 11.41
C GLY A 703 2.94 -9.99 11.83
N ALA A 704 2.21 -9.42 12.80
CA ALA A 704 0.97 -10.01 13.33
C ALA A 704 -0.19 -10.05 12.32
N ASP A 705 -0.09 -9.27 11.25
CA ASP A 705 -1.04 -9.24 10.14
C ASP A 705 -0.65 -10.17 8.99
N GLY A 706 0.40 -10.98 9.16
CA GLY A 706 0.86 -11.96 8.19
C GLY A 706 1.78 -11.40 7.10
N TYR A 707 2.21 -10.14 7.19
CA TYR A 707 3.12 -9.52 6.22
C TYR A 707 4.55 -9.39 6.74
N PHE A 708 5.51 -9.17 5.84
CA PHE A 708 6.92 -9.01 6.21
C PHE A 708 7.31 -7.55 6.37
N TYR A 709 7.95 -7.27 7.50
CA TYR A 709 8.52 -5.97 7.84
C TYR A 709 10.00 -6.10 8.16
N MET A 710 10.59 -5.06 8.72
CA MET A 710 11.96 -5.08 9.23
C MET A 710 12.05 -4.30 10.54
N ARG A 711 12.93 -4.75 11.43
CA ARG A 711 13.21 -4.14 12.73
C ARG A 711 14.71 -4.14 12.97
N ASP A 712 15.16 -3.22 13.82
CA ASP A 712 16.58 -3.20 14.21
C ASP A 712 16.90 -4.45 15.04
N ALA A 713 18.06 -5.04 14.81
CA ALA A 713 18.45 -6.32 15.41
C ALA A 713 18.52 -6.29 16.95
N ALA A 714 18.73 -5.10 17.52
CA ALA A 714 18.67 -4.87 18.97
C ALA A 714 17.23 -4.87 19.53
N ASP A 715 16.19 -4.70 18.72
CA ASP A 715 14.80 -4.78 19.16
C ASP A 715 14.48 -6.20 19.65
N THR A 716 13.55 -6.35 20.59
CA THR A 716 13.11 -7.67 21.05
C THR A 716 11.91 -8.14 20.24
N TRP A 717 11.98 -9.35 19.68
CA TRP A 717 10.89 -9.97 18.92
C TRP A 717 10.81 -11.48 19.17
N GLY A 718 9.70 -12.10 18.77
CA GLY A 718 9.47 -13.53 18.97
C GLY A 718 10.46 -14.39 18.18
N VAL A 719 10.87 -15.51 18.77
CA VAL A 719 11.80 -16.47 18.16
C VAL A 719 11.03 -17.74 17.82
N ARG A 720 10.95 -18.09 16.53
CA ARG A 720 10.36 -19.34 16.06
C ARG A 720 11.44 -20.15 15.35
N PRO A 721 12.12 -21.07 16.04
CA PRO A 721 13.19 -21.83 15.44
C PRO A 721 12.67 -22.79 14.36
N VAL A 722 13.58 -23.15 13.47
CA VAL A 722 13.46 -24.23 12.50
C VAL A 722 14.49 -25.29 12.83
N VAL A 723 14.06 -26.54 12.87
CA VAL A 723 14.91 -27.72 13.06
C VAL A 723 14.67 -28.72 11.93
N THR A 724 15.63 -29.61 11.69
CA THR A 724 15.51 -30.67 10.69
C THR A 724 15.42 -32.03 11.38
N LEU A 725 14.31 -32.74 11.20
CA LEU A 725 14.12 -34.10 11.71
C LEU A 725 14.64 -35.13 10.71
N ALA A 726 15.47 -36.06 11.18
CA ALA A 726 16.09 -37.09 10.34
C ALA A 726 15.08 -37.97 9.61
N ALA A 727 15.46 -38.40 8.41
CA ALA A 727 14.66 -39.32 7.60
C ALA A 727 14.47 -40.67 8.32
N GLY A 728 13.28 -41.25 8.20
CA GLY A 728 12.99 -42.58 8.75
C GLY A 728 12.76 -42.62 10.26
N THR A 729 12.63 -41.47 10.92
CA THR A 729 12.20 -41.39 12.32
C THR A 729 10.81 -42.02 12.48
N GLU A 730 10.65 -42.97 13.41
CA GLU A 730 9.35 -43.57 13.70
C GLU A 730 8.48 -42.59 14.47
N LEU A 731 7.22 -42.44 14.05
CA LEU A 731 6.28 -41.45 14.60
C LEU A 731 4.99 -42.14 15.06
N THR A 732 4.49 -41.75 16.23
CA THR A 732 3.17 -42.15 16.73
C THR A 732 2.24 -40.96 16.91
N GLY A 733 0.93 -41.16 16.81
CA GLY A 733 -0.08 -40.08 16.86
C GLY A 733 -0.74 -39.85 15.50
N SER A 734 -1.59 -38.82 15.41
CA SER A 734 -2.33 -38.47 14.18
C SER A 734 -1.80 -37.23 13.46
N GLY A 735 -0.77 -36.57 13.98
CA GLY A 735 -0.20 -35.37 13.36
C GLY A 735 -1.10 -34.13 13.41
N SER A 736 -2.20 -34.16 14.15
CA SER A 736 -3.08 -33.01 14.36
C SER A 736 -2.60 -32.17 15.55
N VAL A 737 -3.01 -30.89 15.67
CA VAL A 737 -2.63 -30.07 16.84
C VAL A 737 -3.06 -30.70 18.18
N GLY A 738 -4.18 -31.44 18.20
CA GLY A 738 -4.68 -32.08 19.41
C GLY A 738 -4.07 -33.45 19.72
N ASP A 739 -3.36 -34.05 18.77
CA ASP A 739 -2.71 -35.35 18.85
C ASP A 739 -1.53 -35.38 17.84
N PRO A 740 -0.46 -34.62 18.13
CA PRO A 740 0.66 -34.44 17.22
C PRO A 740 1.48 -35.74 17.09
N PHE A 741 2.30 -35.83 16.05
CA PHE A 741 3.27 -36.90 15.93
C PHE A 741 4.33 -36.78 17.04
N ILE A 742 4.64 -37.90 17.69
CA ILE A 742 5.69 -38.01 18.69
C ILE A 742 6.78 -38.93 18.14
N PRO A 743 8.02 -38.44 17.98
CA PRO A 743 9.17 -39.27 17.62
C PRO A 743 9.46 -40.33 18.67
N GLU A 744 9.58 -41.59 18.26
CA GLU A 744 10.07 -42.65 19.14
C GLU A 744 11.61 -42.76 19.04
N PRO A 745 12.31 -42.96 20.19
CA PRO A 745 13.76 -43.09 20.25
C PRO A 745 14.33 -44.39 19.67
#